data_AF-A0A0M0LPY1-F1
#
_entry.id   AF-A0A0M0LPY1-F1
#
_cell.length_a   1.000
_cell.length_b   1.000
_cell.length_c   1.000
_cell.angle_alpha   90.00
_cell.angle_beta   90.00
_cell.angle_gamma   90.00
#
_symmetry.space_group_name_H-M   'P 1'
#
loop_
_entity.id
_entity.type
_entity.pdbx_description
1 polymer ?
#
loop_
_entity_poly.entity_id
_entity_poly.type
_entity_poly.pdbx_seq_one_letter_code
_entity_poly.pdbx_strand_id
1 'polypeptide(L)'
;MQVLTTAPALFTGAYGGTTYGAHYGDLGATFAAILLDREARSLTLDMDPIHGQLREPLLKVYHILRTLGFGSNGKGYLHDIVTAGSIGQQHMKAPTVFNFYDPLYQPPGAVAEAQLVSPEAQLGTGPNMVGFLNVMTGVIRAGSSGQAWVWNGMTSYLPIHPANSSATIDELELLLTGGRLAAPARALIKARYEQKLASTGGNAAEAVRVAQELFLFASEFHASNYVQERAVPRTALPEIPSQNRPYKAIVYLWLDGGADTWNLLVPHSQCTGGVDLYNEYAAVRGANALPKSTQLPIDVPATDDQPCTKFAIHHKMTALKAAYDAADAVLLANIGPLIQPLDLQSYNNGAPRPPSLFAHNLQTTVSQNVHAQNSASARGVLGRIQRVLEGDQPSGELPHRVRSYSIAGNAKVLEGSISAPEILSADGPVRLSRYAALQSDVSELAGSEAASIYAETYGGVLERSIESAEDLKRALDNPIAALSTTFGSDVVSRQLQQVAKIIGARSILGNEREIFFISYGGWDSHFAGDYDVAKKWQDVNAGLTSFVTEMKAQGIWDNVTFTMASEFGRTIDSNGGGTDHGWGGHSFVMGGSIKGGHILGKYPSTYSQSSPIRLHRTFIPTLSHEALWHGLAQWMGVEDAVMTNVLPNLRKFTSECSPGFPGCIILTQVR
;
A
#
# COMPACT_ATOMS: atom_id res chain seq x y z
N MET A 1 1.79 24.34 -13.51
CA MET A 1 1.74 24.67 -14.95
C MET A 1 0.48 24.12 -15.59
N GLN A 2 -0.44 24.99 -15.99
CA GLN A 2 -1.74 24.59 -16.51
C GLN A 2 -1.64 24.09 -17.95
N VAL A 3 -2.32 22.97 -18.24
CA VAL A 3 -2.60 22.47 -19.61
C VAL A 3 -3.12 23.58 -20.54
N LEU A 4 -3.75 24.61 -19.95
CA LEU A 4 -4.29 25.79 -20.62
C LEU A 4 -3.22 26.67 -21.30
N THR A 5 -1.95 26.62 -20.92
CA THR A 5 -0.88 27.41 -21.57
C THR A 5 -0.08 26.60 -22.58
N THR A 6 0.21 25.33 -22.25
CA THR A 6 1.05 24.46 -23.09
C THR A 6 0.29 23.84 -24.26
N ALA A 7 -0.97 23.47 -24.08
CA ALA A 7 -1.75 22.86 -25.17
C ALA A 7 -1.98 23.83 -26.34
N PRO A 8 -2.39 25.10 -26.14
CA PRO A 8 -2.48 26.05 -27.25
C PRO A 8 -1.15 26.26 -27.97
N ALA A 9 -0.03 26.31 -27.24
CA ALA A 9 1.29 26.46 -27.85
C ALA A 9 1.68 25.24 -28.71
N LEU A 10 1.42 24.03 -28.22
CA LEU A 10 1.61 22.78 -28.95
C LEU A 10 0.79 22.75 -30.24
N PHE A 11 -0.45 23.25 -30.21
CA PHE A 11 -1.35 23.25 -31.36
C PHE A 11 -1.03 24.34 -32.38
N THR A 12 -0.72 25.54 -31.91
CA THR A 12 -0.56 26.72 -32.78
C THR A 12 0.87 26.91 -33.28
N GLY A 13 1.85 26.26 -32.63
CA GLY A 13 3.26 26.49 -32.91
C GLY A 13 3.77 27.87 -32.47
N ALA A 14 2.99 28.58 -31.65
CA ALA A 14 3.34 29.91 -31.18
C ALA A 14 3.10 30.09 -29.68
N TYR A 15 3.95 30.89 -29.04
CA TYR A 15 3.80 31.30 -27.65
C TYR A 15 4.38 32.71 -27.45
N GLY A 16 3.75 33.53 -26.62
CA GLY A 16 4.27 34.87 -26.28
C GLY A 16 4.51 35.78 -27.49
N GLY A 17 3.73 35.64 -28.55
CA GLY A 17 3.89 36.41 -29.80
C GLY A 17 5.03 35.94 -30.72
N THR A 18 5.69 34.83 -30.38
CA THR A 18 6.74 34.21 -31.20
C THR A 18 6.24 32.90 -31.81
N THR A 19 6.42 32.72 -33.12
CA THR A 19 6.14 31.46 -33.82
C THR A 19 7.41 30.62 -33.90
N TYR A 20 7.37 29.42 -33.35
CA TYR A 20 8.49 28.47 -33.31
C TYR A 20 8.40 27.46 -34.46
N GLY A 21 7.19 27.20 -34.95
CA GLY A 21 6.93 26.46 -36.17
C GLY A 21 5.46 26.59 -36.60
N ALA A 22 5.15 26.08 -37.78
CA ALA A 22 3.84 26.24 -38.42
C ALA A 22 2.98 24.95 -38.38
N HIS A 23 3.37 23.97 -37.56
CA HIS A 23 2.77 22.64 -37.55
C HIS A 23 2.15 22.31 -36.19
N TYR A 24 1.08 21.52 -36.24
CA TYR A 24 0.51 20.87 -35.07
C TYR A 24 1.57 19.98 -34.39
N GLY A 25 1.69 20.08 -33.06
CA GLY A 25 2.64 19.28 -32.28
C GLY A 25 4.01 19.94 -32.13
N ASP A 26 4.10 21.27 -32.17
CA ASP A 26 5.38 21.98 -32.09
C ASP A 26 5.98 21.95 -30.68
N LEU A 27 7.07 21.19 -30.51
CA LEU A 27 7.77 21.09 -29.24
C LEU A 27 8.52 22.38 -28.88
N GLY A 28 8.96 23.17 -29.86
CA GLY A 28 9.64 24.45 -29.61
C GLY A 28 8.71 25.45 -28.93
N ALA A 29 7.49 25.59 -29.46
CA ALA A 29 6.44 26.41 -28.87
C ALA A 29 6.01 25.87 -27.50
N THR A 30 5.94 24.55 -27.34
CA THR A 30 5.62 23.91 -26.06
C THR A 30 6.69 24.21 -25.01
N PHE A 31 7.97 24.04 -25.34
CA PHE A 31 9.06 24.37 -24.43
C PHE A 31 9.12 25.86 -24.10
N ALA A 32 8.87 26.73 -25.08
CA ALA A 32 8.77 28.16 -24.83
C ALA A 32 7.62 28.48 -23.87
N ALA A 33 6.45 27.87 -24.07
CA ALA A 33 5.32 28.02 -23.18
C ALA A 33 5.62 27.58 -21.75
N ILE A 34 6.40 26.53 -21.58
CA ILE A 34 6.84 26.03 -20.27
C ILE A 34 7.86 26.99 -19.64
N LEU A 35 8.96 27.27 -20.36
CA LEU A 35 10.13 27.98 -19.82
C LEU A 35 9.90 29.48 -19.62
N LEU A 36 9.02 30.08 -20.42
CA LEU A 36 8.70 31.50 -20.35
C LEU A 36 7.46 31.80 -19.52
N ASP A 37 6.75 30.77 -19.04
CA ASP A 37 5.61 30.96 -18.15
C ASP A 37 6.01 31.72 -16.88
N ARG A 38 5.09 32.54 -16.37
CA ARG A 38 5.31 33.27 -15.11
C ARG A 38 5.56 32.30 -13.96
N GLU A 39 4.84 31.18 -13.88
CA GLU A 39 5.03 30.18 -12.83
C GLU A 39 6.45 29.61 -12.84
N ALA A 40 7.03 29.39 -14.02
CA ALA A 40 8.36 28.80 -14.17
C ALA A 40 9.52 29.77 -13.86
N ARG A 41 9.24 31.08 -13.76
CA ARG A 41 10.27 32.14 -13.63
C ARG A 41 10.12 33.01 -12.39
N SER A 42 9.06 32.81 -11.61
CA SER A 42 8.72 33.71 -10.51
C SER A 42 9.41 33.28 -9.21
N LEU A 43 10.47 34.01 -8.85
CA LEU A 43 11.16 33.83 -7.56
C LEU A 43 10.21 33.96 -6.35
N THR A 44 9.18 34.80 -6.45
CA THR A 44 8.16 34.92 -5.38
C THR A 44 7.35 33.64 -5.21
N LEU A 45 7.08 32.91 -6.30
CA LEU A 45 6.36 31.64 -6.23
C LEU A 45 7.30 30.53 -5.75
N ASP A 46 8.57 30.55 -6.15
CA ASP A 46 9.55 29.60 -5.64
C ASP A 46 9.72 29.68 -4.11
N MET A 47 9.59 30.88 -3.53
CA MET A 47 9.65 31.10 -2.08
C MET A 47 8.36 30.75 -1.34
N ASP A 48 7.27 30.48 -2.05
CA ASP A 48 6.00 30.12 -1.43
C ASP A 48 6.06 28.66 -0.88
N PRO A 49 5.87 28.47 0.44
CA PRO A 49 5.93 27.16 1.08
C PRO A 49 4.96 26.12 0.52
N ILE A 50 3.85 26.55 -0.09
CA ILE A 50 2.81 25.67 -0.65
C ILE A 50 2.90 25.51 -2.17
N HIS A 51 3.80 26.25 -2.83
CA HIS A 51 4.06 26.12 -4.26
C HIS A 51 5.03 24.98 -4.57
N GLY A 52 5.01 24.47 -5.80
CA GLY A 52 5.89 23.39 -6.24
C GLY A 52 5.28 21.99 -6.10
N GLN A 53 6.15 20.98 -6.12
CA GLN A 53 5.80 19.56 -6.04
C GLN A 53 6.99 18.72 -5.58
N LEU A 54 6.71 17.48 -5.18
CA LEU A 54 7.73 16.45 -5.05
C LEU A 54 8.19 15.95 -6.42
N ARG A 55 9.47 15.64 -6.54
CA ARG A 55 10.04 15.08 -7.76
C ARG A 55 9.77 13.58 -7.85
N GLU A 56 9.18 13.18 -8.98
CA GLU A 56 8.92 11.79 -9.32
C GLU A 56 10.22 10.93 -9.28
N PRO A 57 10.19 9.70 -8.73
CA PRO A 57 11.37 8.84 -8.59
C PRO A 57 12.17 8.66 -9.87
N LEU A 58 11.52 8.33 -11.00
CA LEU A 58 12.22 8.08 -12.26
C LEU A 58 12.87 9.36 -12.83
N LEU A 59 12.24 10.52 -12.67
CA LEU A 59 12.81 11.80 -13.07
C LEU A 59 14.06 12.15 -12.24
N LYS A 60 14.06 11.84 -10.94
CA LYS A 60 15.27 12.01 -10.10
C LYS A 60 16.43 11.15 -10.57
N VAL A 61 16.16 9.90 -10.98
CA VAL A 61 17.19 9.00 -11.55
C VAL A 61 17.77 9.62 -12.82
N TYR A 62 16.94 10.06 -13.77
CA TYR A 62 17.43 10.70 -15.00
C TYR A 62 18.21 11.96 -14.73
N HIS A 63 17.76 12.79 -13.79
CA HIS A 63 18.46 14.01 -13.40
C HIS A 63 19.88 13.68 -12.92
N ILE A 64 20.03 12.74 -12.00
CA ILE A 64 21.35 12.36 -11.47
C ILE A 64 22.22 11.74 -12.57
N LEU A 65 21.69 10.80 -13.35
CA LEU A 65 22.47 10.17 -14.41
C LEU A 65 22.98 11.19 -15.43
N ARG A 66 22.17 12.19 -15.79
CA ARG A 66 22.59 13.28 -16.67
C ARG A 66 23.64 14.17 -16.00
N THR A 67 23.44 14.56 -14.75
CA THR A 67 24.40 15.37 -13.98
C THR A 67 25.75 14.67 -13.83
N LEU A 68 25.74 13.36 -13.62
CA LEU A 68 26.95 12.56 -13.49
C LEU A 68 27.61 12.24 -14.84
N GLY A 69 27.03 12.68 -15.97
CA GLY A 69 27.53 12.36 -17.30
C GLY A 69 27.54 10.85 -17.57
N PHE A 70 26.49 10.14 -17.14
CA PHE A 70 26.38 8.70 -17.30
C PHE A 70 26.28 8.32 -18.79
N GLY A 71 27.26 7.55 -19.27
CA GLY A 71 27.28 6.94 -20.59
C GLY A 71 27.04 5.44 -20.51
N SER A 72 26.14 4.92 -21.36
CA SER A 72 25.94 3.48 -21.56
C SER A 72 26.96 2.92 -22.56
N ASN A 73 27.39 1.67 -22.39
CA ASN A 73 28.18 0.94 -23.39
C ASN A 73 27.33 0.32 -24.52
N GLY A 74 26.03 0.63 -24.58
CA GLY A 74 25.09 0.10 -25.56
C GLY A 74 24.54 -1.30 -25.26
N LYS A 75 24.90 -1.90 -24.12
CA LYS A 75 24.36 -3.20 -23.64
C LYS A 75 23.49 -2.97 -22.41
N GLY A 76 22.21 -3.31 -22.47
CA GLY A 76 21.27 -3.15 -21.36
C GLY A 76 20.45 -1.87 -21.44
N TYR A 77 19.28 -1.90 -20.80
CA TYR A 77 18.31 -0.80 -20.80
C TYR A 77 18.26 -0.14 -19.42
N LEU A 78 17.82 1.11 -19.34
CA LEU A 78 17.50 1.77 -18.06
C LEU A 78 16.51 0.97 -17.19
N HIS A 79 15.69 0.13 -17.83
CA HIS A 79 14.81 -0.85 -17.20
C HIS A 79 15.56 -1.82 -16.27
N ASP A 80 16.84 -2.09 -16.53
CA ASP A 80 17.69 -2.94 -15.71
C ASP A 80 18.25 -2.20 -14.48
N ILE A 81 18.31 -0.86 -14.52
CA ILE A 81 18.95 -0.02 -13.48
C ILE A 81 18.03 0.19 -12.28
N VAL A 82 16.76 0.47 -12.53
CA VAL A 82 15.75 0.72 -11.50
C VAL A 82 14.49 -0.07 -11.77
N THR A 83 14.01 -0.74 -10.73
CA THR A 83 12.79 -1.54 -10.74
C THR A 83 11.74 -0.94 -9.82
N ALA A 84 10.48 -1.35 -10.01
CA ALA A 84 9.40 -0.95 -9.13
C ALA A 84 9.66 -1.36 -7.67
N GLY A 85 10.38 -2.46 -7.44
CA GLY A 85 10.79 -2.89 -6.09
C GLY A 85 11.89 -2.04 -5.46
N SER A 86 12.61 -1.22 -6.24
CA SER A 86 13.69 -0.36 -5.73
C SER A 86 13.24 1.07 -5.46
N ILE A 87 12.36 1.64 -6.30
CA ILE A 87 12.01 3.06 -6.24
C ILE A 87 10.50 3.32 -6.39
N GLY A 88 9.67 2.27 -6.39
CA GLY A 88 8.23 2.36 -6.63
C GLY A 88 7.82 2.55 -8.09
N GLN A 89 8.78 2.70 -9.00
CA GLN A 89 8.53 2.91 -10.43
C GLN A 89 9.50 2.11 -11.30
N GLN A 90 9.01 1.70 -12.47
CA GLN A 90 9.84 1.13 -13.51
C GLN A 90 9.36 1.62 -14.88
N HIS A 91 10.33 1.99 -15.73
CA HIS A 91 10.06 2.47 -17.08
C HIS A 91 9.11 1.53 -17.84
N MET A 92 8.01 2.08 -18.36
CA MET A 92 6.98 1.38 -19.13
C MET A 92 6.28 0.21 -18.41
N LYS A 93 6.30 0.20 -17.08
CA LYS A 93 5.59 -0.79 -16.26
C LYS A 93 4.66 -0.12 -15.26
N ALA A 94 3.77 0.74 -15.75
CA ALA A 94 2.69 1.25 -14.93
C ALA A 94 1.88 0.07 -14.35
N PRO A 95 1.64 0.02 -13.03
CA PRO A 95 0.91 -1.08 -12.40
C PRO A 95 -0.58 -1.06 -12.73
N THR A 96 -1.11 0.09 -13.15
CA THR A 96 -2.54 0.28 -13.47
C THR A 96 -2.72 1.14 -14.71
N VAL A 97 -3.94 1.16 -15.25
CA VAL A 97 -4.35 2.09 -16.32
C VAL A 97 -4.38 3.56 -15.88
N PHE A 98 -4.35 3.82 -14.57
CA PHE A 98 -4.28 5.15 -13.97
C PHE A 98 -2.83 5.63 -13.72
N ASN A 99 -1.86 4.96 -14.34
CA ASN A 99 -0.41 5.21 -14.18
C ASN A 99 0.13 4.73 -12.81
N PHE A 100 1.23 5.30 -12.33
CA PHE A 100 1.93 4.86 -11.11
C PHE A 100 1.29 5.29 -9.78
N TYR A 101 0.44 6.33 -9.79
CA TYR A 101 -0.12 6.94 -8.59
C TYR A 101 -1.45 7.62 -8.87
N ASP A 102 -2.25 7.82 -7.82
CA ASP A 102 -3.56 8.49 -7.86
C ASP A 102 -3.36 10.01 -7.98
N PRO A 103 -3.96 10.66 -8.99
CA PRO A 103 -3.86 12.12 -9.18
C PRO A 103 -4.45 12.94 -8.04
N LEU A 104 -5.23 12.34 -7.14
CA LEU A 104 -5.83 12.98 -5.97
C LEU A 104 -5.18 12.54 -4.65
N TYR A 105 -4.04 11.84 -4.69
CA TYR A 105 -3.37 11.39 -3.48
C TYR A 105 -2.93 12.58 -2.60
N GLN A 106 -3.26 12.49 -1.32
CA GLN A 106 -2.87 13.47 -0.29
C GLN A 106 -2.01 12.73 0.76
N PRO A 107 -0.68 12.90 0.76
CA PRO A 107 0.14 12.30 1.79
C PRO A 107 -0.22 12.89 3.17
N PRO A 108 -0.29 12.06 4.23
CA PRO A 108 -0.50 12.57 5.58
C PRO A 108 0.55 13.62 6.00
N GLY A 109 0.13 14.60 6.79
CA GLY A 109 0.98 15.71 7.26
C GLY A 109 0.72 17.00 6.48
N ALA A 110 1.77 17.81 6.31
CA ALA A 110 1.68 19.21 5.86
C ALA A 110 0.87 19.42 4.56
N VAL A 111 0.97 18.53 3.58
CA VAL A 111 0.23 18.63 2.31
C VAL A 111 -1.28 18.40 2.52
N ALA A 112 -1.66 17.33 3.24
CA ALA A 112 -3.06 17.05 3.55
C ALA A 112 -3.67 18.12 4.47
N GLU A 113 -2.90 18.64 5.43
CA GLU A 113 -3.33 19.74 6.32
C GLU A 113 -3.59 21.04 5.53
N ALA A 114 -2.79 21.29 4.50
CA ALA A 114 -3.01 22.39 3.55
C ALA A 114 -4.15 22.11 2.54
N GLN A 115 -4.81 20.95 2.61
CA GLN A 115 -5.84 20.50 1.66
C GLN A 115 -5.35 20.44 0.21
N LEU A 116 -4.07 20.16 0.01
CA LEU A 116 -3.42 20.02 -1.29
C LEU A 116 -3.22 18.54 -1.64
N VAL A 117 -2.88 18.28 -2.91
CA VAL A 117 -2.54 16.95 -3.42
C VAL A 117 -1.05 16.89 -3.75
N SER A 118 -0.45 15.71 -3.60
CA SER A 118 0.89 15.41 -4.09
C SER A 118 0.92 13.98 -4.60
N PRO A 119 0.50 13.75 -5.85
CA PRO A 119 0.36 12.41 -6.44
C PRO A 119 1.65 11.57 -6.33
N GLU A 120 2.79 12.18 -6.64
CA GLU A 120 4.11 11.54 -6.61
C GLU A 120 4.49 11.05 -5.21
N ALA A 121 3.96 11.68 -4.16
CA ALA A 121 4.20 11.31 -2.77
C ALA A 121 3.67 9.90 -2.44
N GLN A 122 2.71 9.37 -3.22
CA GLN A 122 2.20 8.01 -3.01
C GLN A 122 3.30 6.96 -3.12
N LEU A 123 4.34 7.25 -3.91
CA LEU A 123 5.50 6.38 -4.08
C LEU A 123 6.61 6.66 -3.07
N GLY A 124 6.53 7.77 -2.32
CA GLY A 124 7.48 8.19 -1.29
C GLY A 124 7.34 7.39 0.00
N THR A 125 7.41 6.06 -0.09
CA THR A 125 7.48 5.17 1.09
C THR A 125 8.92 5.01 1.55
N GLY A 126 9.12 4.64 2.82
CA GLY A 126 10.45 4.35 3.37
C GLY A 126 11.29 3.42 2.48
N PRO A 127 10.78 2.23 2.11
CA PRO A 127 11.49 1.31 1.23
C PRO A 127 11.89 1.91 -0.13
N ASN A 128 11.01 2.69 -0.76
CA ASN A 128 11.28 3.30 -2.06
C ASN A 128 12.29 4.45 -1.95
N MET A 129 12.21 5.25 -0.89
CA MET A 129 13.13 6.37 -0.66
C MET A 129 14.53 5.87 -0.29
N VAL A 130 14.63 4.93 0.64
CA VAL A 130 15.92 4.31 1.01
C VAL A 130 16.47 3.48 -0.15
N GLY A 131 15.61 2.76 -0.88
CA GLY A 131 16.00 2.03 -2.09
C GLY A 131 16.56 2.95 -3.17
N PHE A 132 15.92 4.09 -3.45
CA PHE A 132 16.44 5.12 -4.33
C PHE A 132 17.83 5.61 -3.88
N LEU A 133 17.99 5.94 -2.60
CA LEU A 133 19.26 6.41 -2.05
C LEU A 133 20.36 5.35 -2.18
N ASN A 134 20.06 4.09 -1.88
CA ASN A 134 20.99 2.98 -2.03
C ASN A 134 21.45 2.79 -3.48
N VAL A 135 20.50 2.84 -4.43
CA VAL A 135 20.83 2.72 -5.86
C VAL A 135 21.71 3.89 -6.31
N MET A 136 21.33 5.12 -5.99
CA MET A 136 22.00 6.30 -6.53
C MET A 136 23.35 6.59 -5.87
N THR A 137 23.49 6.35 -4.57
CA THR A 137 24.80 6.39 -3.90
C THR A 137 25.73 5.29 -4.45
N GLY A 138 25.19 4.11 -4.77
CA GLY A 138 25.91 3.04 -5.47
C GLY A 138 26.45 3.49 -6.83
N VAL A 139 25.62 4.17 -7.64
CA VAL A 139 26.04 4.73 -8.94
C VAL A 139 27.16 5.76 -8.77
N ILE A 140 27.02 6.72 -7.85
CA ILE A 140 28.03 7.74 -7.55
C ILE A 140 29.38 7.10 -7.17
N ARG A 141 29.34 6.08 -6.33
CA ARG A 141 30.54 5.44 -5.79
C ARG A 141 31.24 4.55 -6.80
N ALA A 142 30.48 3.84 -7.63
CA ALA A 142 31.05 2.85 -8.52
C ALA A 142 31.62 3.43 -9.82
N GLY A 143 31.13 4.58 -10.27
CA GLY A 143 31.67 5.31 -11.43
C GLY A 143 33.09 5.88 -11.25
N SER A 144 33.84 5.37 -10.28
CA SER A 144 34.98 6.06 -9.67
C SER A 144 36.23 5.19 -9.52
N SER A 145 36.15 3.90 -9.86
CA SER A 145 37.28 2.96 -9.89
C SER A 145 37.88 2.77 -11.29
N GLY A 146 37.30 3.34 -12.35
CA GLY A 146 37.69 3.05 -13.74
C GLY A 146 37.60 1.56 -14.14
N GLN A 147 37.07 0.69 -13.26
CA GLN A 147 37.08 -0.76 -13.42
C GLN A 147 35.77 -1.45 -12.98
N ALA A 148 34.72 -0.72 -12.61
CA ALA A 148 33.44 -1.32 -12.27
C ALA A 148 32.36 -0.92 -13.29
N TRP A 149 31.91 -1.90 -14.09
CA TRP A 149 30.67 -1.79 -14.82
C TRP A 149 29.53 -1.71 -13.81
N VAL A 150 28.88 -0.56 -13.70
CA VAL A 150 27.60 -0.47 -13.02
C VAL A 150 26.53 -0.35 -14.08
N TRP A 151 25.75 -1.43 -14.18
CA TRP A 151 24.68 -1.58 -15.16
C TRP A 151 25.13 -1.27 -16.60
N ASN A 152 26.33 -1.76 -16.97
CA ASN A 152 26.91 -1.58 -18.30
C ASN A 152 27.15 -0.10 -18.70
N GLY A 153 27.34 0.80 -17.74
CA GLY A 153 27.70 2.21 -18.00
C GLY A 153 28.77 2.78 -17.05
N MET A 154 29.16 4.03 -17.30
CA MET A 154 30.16 4.79 -16.53
C MET A 154 29.72 6.24 -16.35
N THR A 155 30.03 6.85 -15.20
CA THR A 155 29.86 8.30 -14.96
C THR A 155 31.15 9.04 -15.30
N SER A 156 31.04 10.27 -15.78
CA SER A 156 32.18 11.06 -16.26
C SER A 156 32.31 12.45 -15.62
N TYR A 157 31.43 12.79 -14.67
CA TYR A 157 31.42 14.10 -14.03
C TYR A 157 32.74 14.39 -13.28
N LEU A 158 33.29 15.57 -13.58
CA LEU A 158 34.45 16.16 -12.91
C LEU A 158 34.13 17.66 -12.69
N PRO A 159 34.21 18.19 -11.46
CA PRO A 159 33.98 19.60 -11.25
C PRO A 159 35.08 20.44 -11.91
N ILE A 160 34.76 21.69 -12.25
CA ILE A 160 35.69 22.62 -12.91
C ILE A 160 36.83 23.01 -11.95
N HIS A 161 36.53 23.18 -10.66
CA HIS A 161 37.48 23.65 -9.64
C HIS A 161 37.56 22.72 -8.42
N PRO A 162 38.01 21.47 -8.56
CA PRO A 162 37.98 20.45 -7.51
C PRO A 162 38.78 20.82 -6.24
N ALA A 163 39.80 21.66 -6.35
CA ALA A 163 40.58 22.11 -5.19
C ALA A 163 39.89 23.24 -4.40
N ASN A 164 38.85 23.88 -4.97
CA ASN A 164 38.08 24.94 -4.34
C ASN A 164 36.72 24.39 -3.92
N SER A 165 36.56 24.19 -2.61
CA SER A 165 35.32 23.66 -2.03
C SER A 165 34.12 24.53 -2.37
N SER A 166 34.19 25.85 -2.19
CA SER A 166 33.07 26.76 -2.48
C SER A 166 32.62 26.66 -3.93
N ALA A 167 33.56 26.73 -4.88
CA ALA A 167 33.25 26.67 -6.31
C ALA A 167 32.71 25.29 -6.73
N THR A 168 33.23 24.21 -6.15
CA THR A 168 32.71 22.85 -6.40
C THR A 168 31.29 22.69 -5.86
N ILE A 169 31.00 23.21 -4.66
CA ILE A 169 29.64 23.15 -4.10
C ILE A 169 28.69 24.06 -4.89
N ASP A 170 29.12 25.24 -5.36
CA ASP A 170 28.30 26.10 -6.24
C ASP A 170 27.89 25.39 -7.54
N GLU A 171 28.83 24.66 -8.15
CA GLU A 171 28.57 23.90 -9.37
C GLU A 171 27.56 22.76 -9.12
N LEU A 172 27.78 21.95 -8.06
CA LEU A 172 26.88 20.87 -7.70
C LEU A 172 25.50 21.38 -7.28
N GLU A 173 25.44 22.50 -6.58
CA GLU A 173 24.19 23.14 -6.16
C GLU A 173 23.36 23.54 -7.37
N LEU A 174 23.98 24.18 -8.36
CA LEU A 174 23.33 24.52 -9.62
C LEU A 174 22.82 23.27 -10.34
N LEU A 175 23.64 22.22 -10.42
CA LEU A 175 23.30 21.01 -11.17
C LEU A 175 22.23 20.14 -10.50
N LEU A 176 22.23 20.01 -9.18
CA LEU A 176 21.37 19.06 -8.46
C LEU A 176 20.12 19.72 -7.86
N THR A 177 20.24 20.96 -7.40
CA THR A 177 19.14 21.69 -6.74
C THR A 177 18.66 22.90 -7.53
N GLY A 178 19.40 23.34 -8.56
CA GLY A 178 19.07 24.55 -9.31
C GLY A 178 19.39 25.83 -8.53
N GLY A 179 20.37 25.80 -7.62
CA GLY A 179 20.73 26.97 -6.80
C GLY A 179 19.82 27.19 -5.59
N ARG A 180 19.14 26.14 -5.12
CA ARG A 180 18.11 26.21 -4.05
C ARG A 180 18.53 25.56 -2.74
N LEU A 181 19.80 25.18 -2.59
CA LEU A 181 20.25 24.50 -1.38
C LEU A 181 20.25 25.47 -0.19
N ALA A 182 19.65 25.07 0.93
CA ALA A 182 19.59 25.91 2.12
C ALA A 182 21.00 26.13 2.71
N ALA A 183 21.18 27.26 3.38
CA ALA A 183 22.49 27.62 3.95
C ALA A 183 23.05 26.59 4.94
N PRO A 184 22.25 25.97 5.85
CA PRO A 184 22.74 24.93 6.75
C PRO A 184 23.18 23.67 6.01
N ALA A 185 22.34 23.13 5.12
CA ALA A 185 22.69 22.00 4.26
C ALA A 185 23.96 22.27 3.44
N ARG A 186 24.07 23.47 2.84
CA ARG A 186 25.27 23.90 2.11
C ARG A 186 26.53 23.91 2.97
N ALA A 187 26.43 24.48 4.18
CA ALA A 187 27.56 24.56 5.10
C ALA A 187 28.04 23.15 5.51
N LEU A 188 27.11 22.25 5.82
CA LEU A 188 27.39 20.86 6.16
C LEU A 188 28.09 20.13 5.01
N ILE A 189 27.51 20.17 3.80
CA ILE A 189 28.05 19.50 2.61
C ILE A 189 29.47 20.01 2.32
N LYS A 190 29.68 21.33 2.38
CA LYS A 190 31.01 21.94 2.19
C LYS A 190 32.00 21.49 3.25
N ALA A 191 31.59 21.43 4.52
CA ALA A 191 32.45 20.97 5.62
C ALA A 191 32.87 19.50 5.43
N ARG A 192 31.94 18.60 5.06
CA ARG A 192 32.25 17.19 4.78
C ARG A 192 33.14 17.02 3.55
N TYR A 193 32.96 17.86 2.53
CA TYR A 193 33.86 17.93 1.38
C TYR A 193 35.29 18.28 1.81
N GLU A 194 35.46 19.36 2.56
CA GLU A 194 36.78 19.83 3.01
C GLU A 194 37.48 18.83 3.92
N GLN A 195 36.74 18.23 4.85
CA GLN A 195 37.25 17.17 5.71
C GLN A 195 37.76 15.98 4.88
N LYS A 196 36.98 15.55 3.88
CA LYS A 196 37.37 14.43 3.02
C LYS A 196 38.58 14.79 2.15
N LEU A 197 38.60 15.99 1.56
CA LEU A 197 39.71 16.50 0.76
C LEU A 197 41.02 16.53 1.56
N ALA A 198 40.96 16.98 2.81
CA ALA A 198 42.11 16.97 3.73
C ALA A 198 42.57 15.54 4.04
N SER A 199 41.63 14.63 4.33
CA SER A 199 41.94 13.22 4.66
C SER A 199 42.59 12.45 3.51
N THR A 200 42.38 12.87 2.26
CA THR A 200 42.89 12.22 1.05
C THR A 200 44.13 12.90 0.48
N GLY A 201 44.75 13.83 1.23
CA GLY A 201 45.94 14.56 0.79
C GLY A 201 45.69 15.48 -0.41
N GLY A 202 44.48 16.02 -0.54
CA GLY A 202 44.08 16.89 -1.65
C GLY A 202 43.48 16.16 -2.86
N ASN A 203 43.29 14.84 -2.80
CA ASN A 203 42.58 14.11 -3.85
C ASN A 203 41.07 14.38 -3.76
N ALA A 204 40.58 15.25 -4.63
CA ALA A 204 39.20 15.72 -4.66
C ALA A 204 38.17 14.67 -5.11
N ALA A 205 38.58 13.59 -5.79
CA ALA A 205 37.62 12.63 -6.35
C ALA A 205 36.71 12.04 -5.27
N GLU A 206 37.26 11.75 -4.10
CA GLU A 206 36.51 11.19 -2.98
C GLU A 206 35.70 12.25 -2.21
N ALA A 207 36.19 13.50 -2.16
CA ALA A 207 35.46 14.63 -1.59
C ALA A 207 34.21 14.98 -2.41
N VAL A 208 34.33 14.98 -3.75
CA VAL A 208 33.22 15.19 -4.69
C VAL A 208 32.13 14.13 -4.48
N ARG A 209 32.50 12.86 -4.31
CA ARG A 209 31.52 11.78 -4.05
C ARG A 209 30.76 12.00 -2.75
N VAL A 210 31.46 12.40 -1.68
CA VAL A 210 30.80 12.73 -0.40
C VAL A 210 29.79 13.86 -0.61
N ALA A 211 30.17 14.93 -1.30
CA ALA A 211 29.24 16.02 -1.58
C ALA A 211 28.04 15.54 -2.41
N GLN A 212 28.26 14.83 -3.51
CA GLN A 212 27.20 14.28 -4.35
C GLN A 212 26.22 13.38 -3.59
N GLU A 213 26.72 12.51 -2.71
CA GLU A 213 25.86 11.68 -1.85
C GLU A 213 25.02 12.54 -0.94
N LEU A 214 25.60 13.51 -0.23
CA LEU A 214 24.88 14.36 0.72
C LEU A 214 23.82 15.23 0.04
N PHE A 215 24.05 15.68 -1.20
CA PHE A 215 23.01 16.34 -2.01
C PHE A 215 21.78 15.45 -2.22
N LEU A 216 21.92 14.11 -2.27
CA LEU A 216 20.79 13.20 -2.40
C LEU A 216 19.96 13.09 -1.12
N PHE A 217 20.53 13.40 0.05
CA PHE A 217 19.82 13.37 1.33
C PHE A 217 19.16 14.72 1.66
N ALA A 218 19.58 15.81 0.99
CA ALA A 218 18.97 17.13 1.13
C ALA A 218 17.56 17.16 0.53
N SER A 219 16.58 17.69 1.26
CA SER A 219 15.17 17.74 0.84
C SER A 219 14.96 18.57 -0.43
N GLU A 220 15.85 19.54 -0.70
CA GLU A 220 15.88 20.44 -1.85
C GLU A 220 16.11 19.72 -3.17
N PHE A 221 16.75 18.55 -3.12
CA PHE A 221 16.87 17.66 -4.27
C PHE A 221 15.54 16.97 -4.59
N HIS A 222 14.63 16.82 -3.62
CA HIS A 222 13.38 16.07 -3.79
C HIS A 222 12.14 16.96 -3.96
N ALA A 223 12.20 18.24 -3.61
CA ALA A 223 11.14 19.21 -3.82
C ALA A 223 11.54 20.26 -4.89
N SER A 224 10.56 20.82 -5.61
CA SER A 224 10.81 21.79 -6.67
C SER A 224 10.83 23.25 -6.19
N ASN A 225 10.25 23.58 -5.03
CA ASN A 225 10.25 24.93 -4.47
C ASN A 225 11.47 25.18 -3.56
N TYR A 226 11.71 26.44 -3.22
CA TYR A 226 12.77 26.81 -2.29
C TYR A 226 12.47 26.23 -0.90
N VAL A 227 13.49 25.72 -0.23
CA VAL A 227 13.35 25.16 1.11
C VAL A 227 14.02 26.10 2.10
N GLN A 228 13.20 26.74 2.93
CA GLN A 228 13.69 27.39 4.13
C GLN A 228 13.58 26.41 5.29
N GLU A 229 14.72 26.01 5.87
CA GLU A 229 14.73 25.23 7.10
C GLU A 229 14.17 26.05 8.26
N ARG A 230 13.37 25.41 9.10
CA ARG A 230 12.97 25.94 10.40
C ARG A 230 13.99 25.45 11.42
N ALA A 231 14.40 26.31 12.35
CA ALA A 231 15.24 25.93 13.48
C ALA A 231 14.43 25.17 14.56
N VAL A 232 13.58 24.24 14.11
CA VAL A 232 12.72 23.39 14.92
C VAL A 232 13.13 21.95 14.61
N PRO A 233 13.74 21.24 15.55
CA PRO A 233 14.01 19.82 15.39
C PRO A 233 12.71 19.07 15.10
N ARG A 234 12.78 18.11 14.18
CA ARG A 234 11.64 17.29 13.84
C ARG A 234 11.24 16.48 15.07
N THR A 235 9.96 16.60 15.46
CA THR A 235 9.48 15.90 16.65
C THR A 235 9.22 14.44 16.32
N ALA A 236 9.79 13.53 17.11
CA ALA A 236 9.45 12.11 17.02
C ALA A 236 7.95 11.90 17.24
N LEU A 237 7.34 10.95 16.51
CA LEU A 237 5.93 10.63 16.73
C LEU A 237 5.72 10.15 18.18
N PRO A 238 4.62 10.53 18.84
CA PRO A 238 4.34 10.11 20.20
C PRO A 238 4.30 8.58 20.29
N GLU A 239 5.12 8.03 21.19
CA GLU A 239 5.09 6.60 21.51
C GLU A 239 4.11 6.32 22.64
N ILE A 240 3.18 5.40 22.41
CA ILE A 240 2.32 4.88 23.47
C ILE A 240 3.07 3.74 24.18
N PRO A 241 3.29 3.84 25.51
CA PRO A 241 3.95 2.77 26.25
C PRO A 241 3.05 1.55 26.38
N SER A 242 3.65 0.37 26.29
CA SER A 242 2.94 -0.89 26.55
C SER A 242 2.45 -0.94 28.01
N GLN A 243 1.24 -1.45 28.20
CA GLN A 243 0.66 -1.78 29.50
C GLN A 243 0.79 -3.28 29.79
N ASN A 244 1.59 -4.01 29.00
CA ASN A 244 1.79 -5.46 29.07
C ASN A 244 0.48 -6.26 28.94
N ARG A 245 -0.47 -5.77 28.15
CA ARG A 245 -1.72 -6.49 27.90
C ARG A 245 -1.50 -7.71 26.99
N PRO A 246 -2.42 -8.69 27.01
CA PRO A 246 -2.37 -9.82 26.08
C PRO A 246 -2.35 -9.35 24.63
N TYR A 247 -1.44 -9.91 23.84
CA TYR A 247 -1.21 -9.57 22.44
C TYR A 247 -2.38 -9.96 21.53
N LYS A 248 -2.63 -9.18 20.47
CA LYS A 248 -3.54 -9.56 19.36
C LYS A 248 -3.06 -9.02 18.01
N ALA A 249 -3.27 -9.78 16.95
CA ALA A 249 -2.92 -9.38 15.59
C ALA A 249 -4.05 -9.58 14.57
N ILE A 250 -4.24 -8.61 13.68
CA ILE A 250 -5.02 -8.78 12.45
C ILE A 250 -4.05 -8.82 11.26
N VAL A 251 -4.18 -9.83 10.42
CA VAL A 251 -3.53 -9.91 9.10
C VAL A 251 -4.59 -9.77 8.03
N TYR A 252 -4.47 -8.76 7.19
CA TYR A 252 -5.41 -8.47 6.11
C TYR A 252 -4.74 -8.63 4.75
N LEU A 253 -5.16 -9.65 4.00
CA LEU A 253 -4.76 -9.87 2.62
C LEU A 253 -5.72 -9.17 1.65
N TRP A 254 -5.20 -8.19 0.93
CA TRP A 254 -5.90 -7.51 -0.14
C TRP A 254 -5.67 -8.18 -1.49
N LEU A 255 -6.73 -8.61 -2.16
CA LEU A 255 -6.69 -9.21 -3.48
C LEU A 255 -7.00 -8.13 -4.53
N ASP A 256 -5.95 -7.56 -5.13
CA ASP A 256 -6.07 -6.42 -6.03
C ASP A 256 -6.52 -6.83 -7.43
N GLY A 257 -7.63 -6.25 -7.88
CA GLY A 257 -8.21 -6.50 -9.17
C GLY A 257 -9.49 -7.32 -9.11
N GLY A 258 -10.32 -7.29 -8.07
CA GLY A 258 -11.65 -7.89 -8.07
C GLY A 258 -11.65 -9.43 -8.10
N ALA A 259 -11.24 -10.09 -7.02
CA ALA A 259 -11.07 -11.54 -6.99
C ALA A 259 -12.36 -12.34 -7.28
N ASP A 260 -12.24 -13.38 -8.12
CA ASP A 260 -13.31 -14.33 -8.42
C ASP A 260 -13.53 -15.32 -7.26
N THR A 261 -14.15 -14.80 -6.20
CA THR A 261 -14.44 -15.55 -4.98
C THR A 261 -15.66 -16.46 -5.12
N TRP A 262 -16.44 -16.35 -6.20
CA TRP A 262 -17.42 -17.37 -6.62
C TRP A 262 -16.76 -18.67 -7.09
N ASN A 263 -15.43 -18.67 -7.27
CA ASN A 263 -14.63 -19.86 -7.47
C ASN A 263 -14.01 -20.38 -6.14
N LEU A 264 -14.11 -19.61 -5.04
CA LEU A 264 -13.60 -20.00 -3.72
C LEU A 264 -14.60 -20.81 -2.91
N LEU A 265 -15.83 -20.32 -2.76
CA LEU A 265 -16.91 -20.95 -2.02
C LEU A 265 -18.06 -21.23 -2.98
N VAL A 266 -18.47 -22.50 -3.08
CA VAL A 266 -19.48 -22.95 -4.05
C VAL A 266 -20.51 -23.86 -3.39
N PRO A 267 -21.78 -23.85 -3.85
CA PRO A 267 -22.77 -24.83 -3.41
C PRO A 267 -22.34 -26.24 -3.84
N HIS A 268 -22.60 -27.24 -3.00
CA HIS A 268 -22.27 -28.63 -3.32
C HIS A 268 -23.53 -29.50 -3.43
N SER A 269 -24.29 -29.67 -2.36
CA SER A 269 -25.50 -30.52 -2.35
C SER A 269 -26.39 -30.25 -1.13
N GLN A 270 -27.48 -31.02 -1.00
CA GLN A 270 -28.43 -30.91 0.12
C GLN A 270 -29.03 -29.50 0.24
N CYS A 271 -29.43 -28.96 -0.92
CA CYS A 271 -30.08 -27.67 -1.00
C CYS A 271 -31.57 -27.78 -0.74
N THR A 272 -32.13 -26.76 -0.10
CA THR A 272 -33.56 -26.66 0.22
C THR A 272 -34.35 -26.10 -0.97
N GLY A 273 -35.67 -26.25 -0.97
CA GLY A 273 -36.54 -25.69 -2.02
C GLY A 273 -36.51 -26.40 -3.38
N GLY A 274 -35.91 -27.60 -3.48
CA GLY A 274 -35.89 -28.40 -4.71
C GLY A 274 -34.94 -27.87 -5.79
N VAL A 275 -34.07 -26.92 -5.45
CA VAL A 275 -33.11 -26.29 -6.36
C VAL A 275 -31.78 -27.06 -6.32
N ASP A 276 -31.28 -27.50 -7.48
CA ASP A 276 -29.88 -27.95 -7.60
C ASP A 276 -28.98 -26.73 -7.86
N LEU A 277 -28.60 -26.08 -6.76
CA LEU A 277 -27.87 -24.82 -6.81
C LEU A 277 -26.47 -24.97 -7.43
N TYR A 278 -25.85 -26.16 -7.35
CA TYR A 278 -24.59 -26.41 -8.05
C TYR A 278 -24.78 -26.48 -9.56
N ASN A 279 -25.85 -27.12 -10.05
CA ASN A 279 -26.11 -27.16 -11.49
C ASN A 279 -26.46 -25.77 -12.03
N GLU A 280 -27.20 -24.95 -11.27
CA GLU A 280 -27.42 -23.55 -11.62
C GLU A 280 -26.10 -22.77 -11.69
N TYR A 281 -25.24 -22.90 -10.68
CA TYR A 281 -23.89 -22.32 -10.65
C TYR A 281 -23.08 -22.73 -11.89
N ALA A 282 -22.99 -24.03 -12.16
CA ALA A 282 -22.20 -24.56 -13.26
C ALA A 282 -22.72 -24.07 -14.62
N ALA A 283 -24.05 -23.96 -14.77
CA ALA A 283 -24.67 -23.45 -15.98
C ALA A 283 -24.33 -21.98 -16.26
N VAL A 284 -24.44 -21.10 -15.26
CA VAL A 284 -24.14 -19.66 -15.44
C VAL A 284 -22.64 -19.38 -15.57
N ARG A 285 -21.80 -20.20 -14.91
CA ARG A 285 -20.35 -20.06 -14.92
C ARG A 285 -19.68 -20.65 -16.16
N GLY A 286 -20.30 -21.63 -16.80
CA GLY A 286 -19.73 -22.32 -17.96
C GLY A 286 -18.33 -22.86 -17.66
N ALA A 287 -17.36 -22.52 -18.51
CA ALA A 287 -15.97 -22.94 -18.35
C ALA A 287 -15.28 -22.44 -17.06
N ASN A 288 -15.80 -21.37 -16.44
CA ASN A 288 -15.25 -20.79 -15.21
C ASN A 288 -15.79 -21.47 -13.94
N ALA A 289 -16.65 -22.50 -14.07
CA ALA A 289 -17.20 -23.23 -12.94
C ALA A 289 -16.12 -24.09 -12.27
N LEU A 290 -16.06 -24.07 -10.94
CA LEU A 290 -15.24 -25.03 -10.18
C LEU A 290 -15.85 -26.43 -10.29
N PRO A 291 -15.19 -27.42 -10.93
CA PRO A 291 -15.79 -28.73 -11.14
C PRO A 291 -16.04 -29.47 -9.82
N LYS A 292 -17.25 -30.02 -9.66
CA LYS A 292 -17.68 -30.77 -8.47
C LYS A 292 -16.71 -31.86 -8.04
N SER A 293 -16.06 -32.53 -8.99
CA SER A 293 -15.09 -33.61 -8.74
C SER A 293 -13.79 -33.14 -8.08
N THR A 294 -13.48 -31.86 -8.13
CA THR A 294 -12.23 -31.29 -7.57
C THR A 294 -12.43 -30.62 -6.22
N GLN A 295 -13.66 -30.18 -5.93
CA GLN A 295 -14.07 -29.43 -4.75
C GLN A 295 -13.67 -30.10 -3.41
N LEU A 296 -13.46 -29.28 -2.38
CA LEU A 296 -13.27 -29.73 -0.98
C LEU A 296 -14.58 -29.54 -0.20
N PRO A 297 -15.40 -30.58 0.00
CA PRO A 297 -16.74 -30.43 0.61
C PRO A 297 -16.67 -30.06 2.09
N ILE A 298 -17.52 -29.14 2.51
CA ILE A 298 -17.72 -28.72 3.90
C ILE A 298 -19.20 -28.89 4.30
N ASP A 299 -19.42 -29.27 5.55
CA ASP A 299 -20.76 -29.34 6.14
C ASP A 299 -21.08 -28.00 6.81
N VAL A 300 -22.31 -27.52 6.61
CA VAL A 300 -22.78 -26.23 7.14
C VAL A 300 -23.91 -26.47 8.14
N PRO A 301 -23.81 -25.97 9.37
CA PRO A 301 -24.88 -26.08 10.36
C PRO A 301 -26.19 -25.49 9.85
N ALA A 302 -27.31 -26.17 10.14
CA ALA A 302 -28.63 -25.66 9.80
C ALA A 302 -28.94 -24.29 10.45
N THR A 303 -28.27 -23.97 11.56
CA THR A 303 -28.36 -22.68 12.26
C THR A 303 -27.85 -21.50 11.45
N ASP A 304 -27.03 -21.74 10.43
CA ASP A 304 -26.50 -20.68 9.56
C ASP A 304 -27.56 -20.20 8.55
N ASP A 305 -28.65 -20.99 8.37
CA ASP A 305 -29.77 -20.68 7.48
C ASP A 305 -29.30 -20.36 6.04
N GLN A 306 -28.42 -21.24 5.53
CA GLN A 306 -27.92 -21.22 4.16
C GLN A 306 -28.84 -22.03 3.23
N PRO A 307 -28.85 -21.76 1.90
CA PRO A 307 -29.68 -22.50 0.97
C PRO A 307 -29.32 -23.99 0.85
N CYS A 308 -28.11 -24.38 1.28
CA CYS A 308 -27.65 -25.77 1.29
C CYS A 308 -26.96 -26.12 2.61
N THR A 309 -27.01 -27.38 3.02
CA THR A 309 -26.22 -27.87 4.18
C THR A 309 -24.86 -28.42 3.77
N LYS A 310 -24.57 -28.54 2.47
CA LYS A 310 -23.24 -28.86 1.94
C LYS A 310 -22.77 -27.85 0.92
N PHE A 311 -21.63 -27.26 1.22
CA PHE A 311 -20.87 -26.37 0.35
C PHE A 311 -19.51 -26.98 0.04
N ALA A 312 -18.70 -26.30 -0.74
CA ALA A 312 -17.32 -26.67 -0.95
C ALA A 312 -16.39 -25.45 -1.06
N ILE A 313 -15.14 -25.69 -0.69
CA ILE A 313 -14.01 -24.78 -0.85
C ILE A 313 -13.21 -25.17 -2.11
N HIS A 314 -12.59 -24.18 -2.75
CA HIS A 314 -11.67 -24.40 -3.87
C HIS A 314 -10.58 -25.42 -3.54
N HIS A 315 -10.30 -26.32 -4.49
CA HIS A 315 -9.42 -27.47 -4.31
C HIS A 315 -7.95 -27.16 -3.97
N LYS A 316 -7.51 -25.93 -4.29
CA LYS A 316 -6.17 -25.44 -3.93
C LYS A 316 -6.08 -24.86 -2.52
N MET A 317 -7.21 -24.59 -1.85
CA MET A 317 -7.28 -23.91 -0.55
C MET A 317 -7.39 -24.93 0.61
N THR A 318 -6.46 -25.87 0.66
CA THR A 318 -6.43 -26.94 1.68
C THR A 318 -6.22 -26.43 3.11
N ALA A 319 -5.46 -25.35 3.31
CA ALA A 319 -5.26 -24.71 4.61
C ALA A 319 -6.56 -24.11 5.15
N LEU A 320 -7.34 -23.45 4.28
CA LEU A 320 -8.66 -22.92 4.64
C LEU A 320 -9.63 -24.05 4.99
N LYS A 321 -9.63 -25.13 4.21
CA LYS A 321 -10.43 -26.32 4.50
C LYS A 321 -10.09 -26.92 5.87
N ALA A 322 -8.80 -27.13 6.14
CA ALA A 322 -8.33 -27.68 7.41
C ALA A 322 -8.69 -26.78 8.59
N ALA A 323 -8.58 -25.45 8.43
CA ALA A 323 -8.99 -24.50 9.46
C ALA A 323 -10.51 -24.50 9.69
N TYR A 324 -11.32 -24.62 8.63
CA TYR A 324 -12.78 -24.74 8.77
C TYR A 324 -13.16 -26.01 9.54
N ASP A 325 -12.56 -27.15 9.21
CA ASP A 325 -12.80 -28.43 9.88
C ASP A 325 -12.37 -28.42 11.36
N ALA A 326 -11.35 -27.63 11.69
CA ALA A 326 -10.88 -27.42 13.06
C ALA A 326 -11.72 -26.38 13.84
N ALA A 327 -12.75 -25.80 13.20
CA ALA A 327 -13.50 -24.65 13.71
C ALA A 327 -12.61 -23.42 14.01
N ASP A 328 -11.50 -23.26 13.28
CA ASP A 328 -10.58 -22.11 13.32
C ASP A 328 -10.85 -21.14 12.14
N ALA A 329 -11.87 -21.40 11.30
CA ALA A 329 -12.23 -20.51 10.20
C ALA A 329 -13.74 -20.38 10.00
N VAL A 330 -14.15 -19.19 9.59
CA VAL A 330 -15.51 -18.84 9.20
C VAL A 330 -15.52 -18.26 7.79
N LEU A 331 -16.53 -18.62 6.99
CA LEU A 331 -16.72 -18.10 5.64
C LEU A 331 -17.77 -16.98 5.67
N LEU A 332 -17.60 -15.99 4.80
CA LEU A 332 -18.50 -14.84 4.66
C LEU A 332 -19.12 -14.88 3.27
N ALA A 333 -20.41 -15.19 3.19
CA ALA A 333 -21.15 -15.32 1.94
C ALA A 333 -21.70 -13.98 1.45
N ASN A 334 -21.59 -13.76 0.13
CA ASN A 334 -22.07 -12.59 -0.59
C ASN A 334 -21.82 -11.24 0.13
N ILE A 335 -20.57 -11.04 0.55
CA ILE A 335 -20.10 -9.84 1.22
C ILE A 335 -19.65 -8.80 0.19
N GLY A 336 -19.81 -7.51 0.51
CA GLY A 336 -19.31 -6.42 -0.30
C GLY A 336 -19.60 -5.04 0.29
N PRO A 337 -19.23 -3.96 -0.42
CA PRO A 337 -19.49 -2.61 0.04
C PRO A 337 -20.98 -2.27 -0.06
N LEU A 338 -21.54 -1.75 1.04
CA LEU A 338 -22.94 -1.30 1.15
C LEU A 338 -23.00 0.01 1.96
N ILE A 339 -24.04 0.82 1.73
CA ILE A 339 -24.39 1.97 2.60
C ILE A 339 -25.48 1.57 3.60
N GLN A 340 -26.35 0.65 3.19
CA GLN A 340 -27.48 0.09 3.94
C GLN A 340 -27.87 -1.25 3.31
N PRO A 341 -28.68 -2.09 3.97
CA PRO A 341 -29.26 -3.28 3.36
C PRO A 341 -29.97 -2.93 2.04
N LEU A 342 -29.77 -3.77 1.02
CA LEU A 342 -30.20 -3.48 -0.33
C LEU A 342 -30.62 -4.75 -1.06
N ASP A 343 -31.70 -4.66 -1.81
CA ASP A 343 -32.18 -5.68 -2.74
C ASP A 343 -32.45 -5.04 -4.12
N LEU A 344 -32.83 -5.85 -5.11
CA LEU A 344 -33.06 -5.39 -6.48
C LEU A 344 -34.23 -4.38 -6.55
N GLN A 345 -35.28 -4.58 -5.75
CA GLN A 345 -36.44 -3.69 -5.74
C GLN A 345 -36.06 -2.30 -5.22
N SER A 346 -35.43 -2.23 -4.05
CA SER A 346 -34.94 -0.99 -3.46
C SER A 346 -33.83 -0.33 -4.29
N TYR A 347 -32.95 -1.11 -4.91
CA TYR A 347 -31.96 -0.61 -5.87
C TYR A 347 -32.63 0.11 -7.05
N ASN A 348 -33.66 -0.52 -7.66
CA ASN A 348 -34.41 0.06 -8.77
C ASN A 348 -35.21 1.29 -8.35
N ASN A 349 -35.62 1.36 -7.08
CA ASN A 349 -36.29 2.52 -6.49
C ASN A 349 -35.32 3.65 -6.09
N GLY A 350 -34.02 3.52 -6.37
CA GLY A 350 -33.03 4.58 -6.14
C GLY A 350 -32.49 4.65 -4.71
N ALA A 351 -32.53 3.55 -3.95
CA ALA A 351 -31.91 3.50 -2.63
C ALA A 351 -30.40 3.85 -2.69
N PRO A 352 -29.85 4.49 -1.63
CA PRO A 352 -28.42 4.82 -1.57
C PRO A 352 -27.52 3.61 -1.80
N ARG A 353 -26.51 3.79 -2.64
CA ARG A 353 -25.52 2.77 -3.01
C ARG A 353 -24.11 3.36 -3.07
N PRO A 354 -23.05 2.54 -2.92
CA PRO A 354 -21.69 3.01 -3.10
C PRO A 354 -21.49 3.77 -4.43
N PRO A 355 -20.66 4.81 -4.45
CA PRO A 355 -20.37 5.56 -5.67
C PRO A 355 -19.53 4.72 -6.63
N SER A 356 -19.70 4.96 -7.94
CA SER A 356 -18.96 4.30 -9.03
C SER A 356 -18.71 2.81 -8.77
N LEU A 357 -19.81 2.06 -8.54
CA LEU A 357 -19.75 0.61 -8.54
C LEU A 357 -18.98 0.12 -9.77
N PHE A 358 -18.22 -0.96 -9.60
CA PHE A 358 -17.37 -1.56 -10.63
C PHE A 358 -16.08 -0.79 -10.98
N ALA A 359 -15.78 0.37 -10.38
CA ALA A 359 -14.51 1.06 -10.63
C ALA A 359 -13.42 0.64 -9.64
N HIS A 360 -12.31 0.04 -10.09
CA HIS A 360 -11.24 -0.47 -9.22
C HIS A 360 -10.73 0.54 -8.19
N ASN A 361 -10.38 1.76 -8.64
CA ASN A 361 -9.84 2.80 -7.77
C ASN A 361 -10.83 3.20 -6.66
N LEU A 362 -12.09 3.49 -7.02
CA LEU A 362 -13.07 3.95 -6.05
C LEU A 362 -13.59 2.82 -5.18
N GLN A 363 -13.79 1.62 -5.73
CA GLN A 363 -14.23 0.46 -4.96
C GLN A 363 -13.13 -0.05 -4.02
N THR A 364 -11.84 0.07 -4.38
CA THR A 364 -10.73 -0.15 -3.44
C THR A 364 -10.84 0.81 -2.27
N THR A 365 -11.02 2.10 -2.55
CA THR A 365 -11.18 3.12 -1.52
C THR A 365 -12.37 2.84 -0.61
N VAL A 366 -13.54 2.57 -1.20
CA VAL A 366 -14.79 2.26 -0.47
C VAL A 366 -14.65 1.01 0.39
N SER A 367 -14.06 -0.06 -0.14
CA SER A 367 -13.93 -1.33 0.58
C SER A 367 -12.91 -1.26 1.71
N GLN A 368 -11.83 -0.47 1.55
CA GLN A 368 -10.82 -0.27 2.58
C GLN A 368 -11.23 0.76 3.66
N ASN A 369 -12.06 1.75 3.33
CA ASN A 369 -12.56 2.72 4.30
C ASN A 369 -13.91 2.32 4.93
N VAL A 370 -14.65 1.40 4.31
CA VAL A 370 -16.01 0.94 4.66
C VAL A 370 -17.04 2.03 4.94
N HIS A 371 -16.84 3.24 4.42
CA HIS A 371 -17.71 4.39 4.61
C HIS A 371 -18.08 4.99 3.24
N ALA A 372 -18.80 4.20 2.45
CA ALA A 372 -18.99 4.43 1.02
C ALA A 372 -19.58 5.81 0.67
N GLN A 373 -20.52 6.33 1.47
CA GLN A 373 -21.14 7.65 1.24
C GLN A 373 -20.19 8.83 1.42
N ASN A 374 -19.05 8.64 2.07
CA ASN A 374 -18.05 9.67 2.30
C ASN A 374 -16.66 9.20 1.82
N SER A 375 -16.63 8.40 0.76
CA SER A 375 -15.43 7.65 0.37
C SER A 375 -14.22 8.52 0.05
N ALA A 376 -14.42 9.73 -0.45
CA ALA A 376 -13.35 10.67 -0.78
C ALA A 376 -12.56 11.16 0.46
N SER A 377 -13.23 11.35 1.60
CA SER A 377 -12.60 11.90 2.81
C SER A 377 -12.45 10.89 3.96
N ALA A 378 -13.20 9.79 3.92
CA ALA A 378 -13.14 8.77 4.96
C ALA A 378 -11.74 8.13 5.05
N ARG A 379 -11.25 8.01 6.28
CA ARG A 379 -10.01 7.30 6.62
C ARG A 379 -10.17 5.78 6.53
N GLY A 380 -9.10 5.01 6.60
CA GLY A 380 -9.15 3.54 6.53
C GLY A 380 -9.81 2.91 7.76
N VAL A 381 -10.44 1.74 7.60
CA VAL A 381 -11.09 1.07 8.74
C VAL A 381 -10.08 0.59 9.79
N LEU A 382 -8.94 0.06 9.37
CA LEU A 382 -7.88 -0.37 10.30
C LEU A 382 -7.18 0.83 10.95
N GLY A 383 -7.01 1.94 10.22
CA GLY A 383 -6.53 3.20 10.79
C GLY A 383 -7.48 3.76 11.86
N ARG A 384 -8.80 3.67 11.65
CA ARG A 384 -9.79 4.05 12.68
C ARG A 384 -9.80 3.09 13.88
N ILE A 385 -9.67 1.78 13.66
CA ILE A 385 -9.51 0.81 14.76
C ILE A 385 -8.29 1.17 15.60
N GLN A 386 -7.14 1.37 14.96
CA GLN A 386 -5.91 1.74 15.62
C GLN A 386 -6.08 3.04 16.41
N ARG A 387 -6.62 4.10 15.80
CA ARG A 387 -6.85 5.38 16.47
C ARG A 387 -7.69 5.23 17.74
N VAL A 388 -8.78 4.46 17.68
CA VAL A 388 -9.65 4.26 18.86
C VAL A 388 -8.89 3.57 19.98
N LEU A 389 -8.17 2.49 19.66
CA LEU A 389 -7.36 1.75 20.64
C LEU A 389 -6.23 2.61 21.24
N GLU A 390 -5.69 3.57 20.49
CA GLU A 390 -4.61 4.48 20.89
C GLU A 390 -5.08 5.68 21.73
N GLY A 391 -6.39 5.92 21.92
CA GLY A 391 -6.81 7.03 22.78
C GLY A 391 -8.29 7.44 22.80
N ASP A 392 -9.15 6.91 21.93
CA ASP A 392 -10.56 7.34 21.85
C ASP A 392 -11.53 6.36 22.57
N GLN A 393 -11.07 5.61 23.59
CA GLN A 393 -11.89 4.67 24.36
C GLN A 393 -12.62 5.36 25.54
N PRO A 394 -13.92 5.08 25.79
CA PRO A 394 -14.72 5.77 26.81
C PRO A 394 -14.55 5.23 28.24
N SER A 395 -14.06 4.00 28.41
CA SER A 395 -13.84 3.38 29.73
C SER A 395 -12.79 4.06 30.61
N GLY A 396 -11.97 4.97 30.03
CA GLY A 396 -10.82 5.56 30.71
C GLY A 396 -9.64 4.59 30.85
N GLU A 397 -9.69 3.43 30.19
CA GLU A 397 -8.53 2.55 30.06
C GLU A 397 -7.34 3.28 29.41
N LEU A 398 -6.13 2.96 29.86
CA LEU A 398 -4.92 3.51 29.25
C LEU A 398 -4.83 3.10 27.77
N PRO A 399 -4.36 3.97 26.88
CA PRO A 399 -4.14 3.65 25.47
C PRO A 399 -3.41 2.31 25.25
N HIS A 400 -3.80 1.58 24.20
CA HIS A 400 -3.06 0.42 23.73
C HIS A 400 -1.82 0.83 22.94
N ARG A 401 -0.72 0.09 23.10
CA ARG A 401 0.40 0.19 22.15
C ARG A 401 0.06 -0.59 20.89
N VAL A 402 -0.36 0.12 19.85
CA VAL A 402 -0.71 -0.43 18.53
C VAL A 402 0.37 -0.10 17.51
N ARG A 403 0.73 -1.07 16.67
CA ARG A 403 1.57 -0.84 15.48
C ARG A 403 0.90 -1.43 14.25
N SER A 404 0.93 -0.70 13.15
CA SER A 404 0.48 -1.17 11.84
C SER A 404 1.66 -1.30 10.90
N TYR A 405 1.63 -2.34 10.08
CA TYR A 405 2.67 -2.70 9.12
C TYR A 405 2.04 -2.93 7.75
N SER A 406 2.66 -2.40 6.71
CA SER A 406 2.28 -2.67 5.33
C SER A 406 3.45 -3.25 4.54
N ILE A 407 3.21 -4.38 3.88
CA ILE A 407 4.15 -4.99 2.92
C ILE A 407 3.68 -4.75 1.48
N ALA A 408 2.67 -3.88 1.32
CA ALA A 408 2.03 -3.53 0.06
C ALA A 408 2.16 -2.04 -0.28
N GLY A 409 3.02 -1.29 0.43
CA GLY A 409 3.15 0.16 0.27
C GLY A 409 2.06 0.94 1.01
N ASN A 410 1.77 2.16 0.53
CA ASN A 410 0.70 2.99 1.09
C ASN A 410 -0.67 2.34 0.83
N ALA A 411 -1.49 2.22 1.87
CA ALA A 411 -2.79 1.56 1.80
C ALA A 411 -3.89 2.40 2.47
N LYS A 412 -5.00 2.61 1.75
CA LYS A 412 -6.14 3.38 2.24
C LYS A 412 -6.66 2.84 3.57
N VAL A 413 -6.64 1.51 3.76
CA VAL A 413 -7.13 0.83 4.96
C VAL A 413 -6.40 1.25 6.24
N LEU A 414 -5.14 1.66 6.15
CA LEU A 414 -4.30 2.05 7.30
C LEU A 414 -4.32 3.56 7.57
N GLU A 415 -4.93 4.38 6.70
CA GLU A 415 -4.98 5.83 6.91
C GLU A 415 -5.78 6.21 8.17
N GLY A 416 -5.31 7.20 8.91
CA GLY A 416 -6.03 7.85 10.02
C GLY A 416 -5.65 7.39 11.43
N SER A 417 -4.64 6.52 11.57
CA SER A 417 -4.03 6.17 12.85
C SER A 417 -3.25 7.34 13.48
N ILE A 418 -2.99 7.27 14.79
CA ILE A 418 -2.11 8.24 15.47
C ILE A 418 -0.65 7.88 15.18
N SER A 419 -0.29 6.61 15.34
CA SER A 419 1.02 6.10 14.90
C SER A 419 0.97 5.76 13.41
N ALA A 420 1.87 6.35 12.60
CA ALA A 420 1.96 6.05 11.18
C ALA A 420 2.30 4.55 10.93
N PRO A 421 1.77 3.93 9.87
CA PRO A 421 2.10 2.56 9.52
C PRO A 421 3.56 2.44 9.08
N GLU A 422 4.23 1.39 9.54
CA GLU A 422 5.57 1.03 9.09
C GLU A 422 5.47 0.28 7.75
N ILE A 423 6.19 0.75 6.73
CA ILE A 423 6.16 0.14 5.39
C ILE A 423 7.47 -0.60 5.15
N LEU A 424 7.38 -1.87 4.78
CA LEU A 424 8.53 -2.72 4.51
C LEU A 424 8.39 -3.47 3.17
N SER A 425 9.50 -4.02 2.68
CA SER A 425 9.49 -4.87 1.49
C SER A 425 9.13 -6.31 1.83
N ALA A 426 8.82 -7.13 0.82
CA ALA A 426 8.62 -8.57 1.01
C ALA A 426 9.87 -9.30 1.53
N ASP A 427 11.04 -8.68 1.44
CA ASP A 427 12.31 -9.21 1.93
C ASP A 427 12.70 -8.64 3.32
N GLY A 428 11.88 -7.75 3.88
CA GLY A 428 12.06 -7.14 5.20
C GLY A 428 12.27 -5.62 5.15
N PRO A 429 12.71 -4.99 6.27
CA PRO A 429 13.02 -3.57 6.31
C PRO A 429 14.17 -3.23 5.35
N VAL A 430 13.98 -2.20 4.52
CA VAL A 430 15.01 -1.71 3.60
C VAL A 430 15.88 -0.70 4.33
N ARG A 431 17.12 -1.08 4.59
CA ARG A 431 18.10 -0.26 5.33
C ARG A 431 19.01 0.53 4.41
N LEU A 432 19.53 1.63 4.92
CA LEU A 432 20.55 2.41 4.22
C LEU A 432 21.87 1.62 4.19
N SER A 433 22.37 1.28 3.00
CA SER A 433 23.54 0.40 2.81
C SER A 433 24.80 0.87 3.55
N ARG A 434 24.93 2.18 3.77
CA ARG A 434 26.06 2.82 4.47
C ARG A 434 25.61 3.56 5.73
N TYR A 435 24.57 3.05 6.41
CA TYR A 435 23.96 3.68 7.57
C TYR A 435 24.99 4.19 8.59
N ALA A 436 25.91 3.33 9.05
CA ALA A 436 26.92 3.70 10.05
C ALA A 436 27.82 4.89 9.64
N ALA A 437 28.03 5.10 8.33
CA ALA A 437 28.84 6.19 7.82
C ALA A 437 28.04 7.47 7.50
N LEU A 438 26.72 7.37 7.38
CA LEU A 438 25.85 8.46 6.90
C LEU A 438 24.83 8.94 7.94
N GLN A 439 24.53 8.14 8.97
CA GLN A 439 23.45 8.41 9.92
C GLN A 439 23.52 9.82 10.54
N SER A 440 24.72 10.31 10.91
CA SER A 440 24.88 11.63 11.50
C SER A 440 24.58 12.74 10.50
N ASP A 441 25.05 12.58 9.26
CA ASP A 441 24.87 13.58 8.22
C ASP A 441 23.41 13.60 7.73
N VAL A 442 22.75 12.44 7.69
CA VAL A 442 21.32 12.33 7.38
C VAL A 442 20.47 12.98 8.47
N SER A 443 20.77 12.73 9.75
CA SER A 443 20.06 13.39 10.86
C SER A 443 20.26 14.91 10.84
N GLU A 444 21.46 15.38 10.48
CA GLU A 444 21.73 16.82 10.36
C GLU A 444 21.02 17.46 9.16
N LEU A 445 20.85 16.74 8.03
CA LEU A 445 20.16 17.23 6.83
C LEU A 445 18.63 17.11 6.86
N ALA A 446 18.09 16.06 7.50
CA ALA A 446 16.66 15.75 7.49
C ALA A 446 15.95 16.00 8.83
N GLY A 447 16.73 16.18 9.91
CA GLY A 447 16.24 16.26 11.29
C GLY A 447 15.63 17.59 11.71
N SER A 448 15.58 18.57 10.81
CA SER A 448 14.86 19.83 11.04
C SER A 448 13.61 19.91 10.18
N GLU A 449 12.58 20.60 10.68
CA GLU A 449 11.37 20.88 9.90
C GLU A 449 11.68 21.81 8.72
N ALA A 450 11.00 21.59 7.60
CA ALA A 450 11.06 22.47 6.44
C ALA A 450 9.82 23.37 6.36
N ALA A 451 10.00 24.62 5.93
CA ALA A 451 8.87 25.49 5.63
C ALA A 451 8.07 24.97 4.43
N SER A 452 8.75 24.51 3.38
CA SER A 452 8.11 23.89 2.21
C SER A 452 7.35 22.64 2.62
N ILE A 453 6.04 22.57 2.33
CA ILE A 453 5.20 21.42 2.70
C ILE A 453 5.65 20.14 1.99
N TYR A 454 6.23 20.24 0.80
CA TYR A 454 6.71 19.10 0.03
C TYR A 454 8.04 18.60 0.59
N ALA A 455 8.98 19.49 0.86
CA ALA A 455 10.24 19.14 1.52
C ALA A 455 9.99 18.55 2.91
N GLU A 456 9.03 19.11 3.65
CA GLU A 456 8.61 18.61 4.97
C GLU A 456 8.01 17.21 4.89
N THR A 457 7.18 16.97 3.88
CA THR A 457 6.62 15.63 3.62
C THR A 457 7.73 14.62 3.30
N TYR A 458 8.70 14.98 2.46
CA TYR A 458 9.83 14.10 2.11
C TYR A 458 10.75 13.84 3.31
N GLY A 459 11.26 14.91 3.95
CA GLY A 459 12.21 14.83 5.06
C GLY A 459 11.65 14.04 6.23
N GLY A 460 10.38 14.27 6.58
CA GLY A 460 9.72 13.55 7.66
C GLY A 460 9.55 12.06 7.40
N VAL A 461 9.23 11.65 6.18
CA VAL A 461 9.18 10.22 5.85
C VAL A 461 10.58 9.62 5.85
N LEU A 462 11.59 10.32 5.31
CA LEU A 462 12.95 9.81 5.19
C LEU A 462 13.56 9.51 6.55
N GLU A 463 13.55 10.50 7.45
CA GLU A 463 14.15 10.38 8.78
C GLU A 463 13.51 9.23 9.56
N ARG A 464 12.18 9.23 9.67
CA ARG A 464 11.43 8.17 10.37
C ARG A 464 11.71 6.79 9.78
N SER A 465 11.75 6.67 8.45
CA SER A 465 11.95 5.38 7.78
C SER A 465 13.35 4.81 7.98
N ILE A 466 14.37 5.67 8.09
CA ILE A 466 15.74 5.22 8.34
C ILE A 466 15.86 4.70 9.76
N GLU A 467 15.34 5.42 10.75
CA GLU A 467 15.36 4.99 12.15
C GLU A 467 14.53 3.72 12.38
N SER A 468 13.29 3.70 11.89
CA SER A 468 12.38 2.56 12.07
C SER A 468 12.90 1.28 11.40
N ALA A 469 13.54 1.38 10.23
CA ALA A 469 14.12 0.23 9.55
C ALA A 469 15.28 -0.41 10.34
N GLU A 470 16.09 0.41 11.03
CA GLU A 470 17.19 -0.09 11.88
C GLU A 470 16.65 -0.73 13.16
N ASP A 471 15.64 -0.13 13.79
CA ASP A 471 14.97 -0.65 14.98
C ASP A 471 14.28 -1.97 14.69
N LEU A 472 13.51 -2.01 13.60
CA LEU A 472 12.82 -3.22 13.16
C LEU A 472 13.84 -4.30 12.83
N LYS A 473 14.90 -4.00 12.08
CA LYS A 473 15.93 -5.00 11.75
C LYS A 473 16.58 -5.58 13.00
N ARG A 474 16.90 -4.75 14.01
CA ARG A 474 17.45 -5.24 15.29
C ARG A 474 16.48 -6.19 15.99
N ALA A 475 15.19 -5.87 15.99
CA ALA A 475 14.17 -6.74 16.57
C ALA A 475 14.05 -8.07 15.80
N LEU A 476 14.07 -8.03 14.46
CA LEU A 476 13.94 -9.21 13.60
C LEU A 476 15.18 -10.11 13.59
N ASP A 477 16.37 -9.56 13.85
CA ASP A 477 17.63 -10.32 13.96
C ASP A 477 17.79 -11.03 15.31
N ASN A 478 16.94 -10.71 16.28
CA ASN A 478 16.97 -11.37 17.57
C ASN A 478 16.57 -12.84 17.43
N PRO A 479 17.28 -13.79 18.08
CA PRO A 479 16.93 -15.22 18.03
C PRO A 479 15.50 -15.56 18.45
N ILE A 480 14.85 -14.73 19.27
CA ILE A 480 13.43 -14.90 19.66
C ILE A 480 12.49 -14.76 18.44
N ALA A 481 12.87 -13.96 17.44
CA ALA A 481 12.10 -13.77 16.21
C ALA A 481 12.42 -14.81 15.13
N ALA A 482 13.31 -15.77 15.41
CA ALA A 482 13.66 -16.82 14.45
C ALA A 482 12.46 -17.73 14.20
N LEU A 483 12.19 -17.98 12.91
CA LEU A 483 11.09 -18.84 12.51
C LEU A 483 11.50 -20.31 12.55
N SER A 484 10.55 -21.17 12.93
CA SER A 484 10.71 -22.63 12.89
C SER A 484 10.25 -23.25 11.56
N THR A 485 9.43 -22.51 10.81
CA THR A 485 8.81 -22.94 9.56
C THR A 485 9.49 -22.29 8.35
N THR A 486 9.75 -23.09 7.32
CA THR A 486 10.19 -22.57 6.00
C THR A 486 9.00 -22.09 5.19
N PHE A 487 9.06 -20.84 4.72
CA PHE A 487 8.03 -20.25 3.86
C PHE A 487 8.40 -20.41 2.38
N GLY A 488 7.38 -20.41 1.52
CA GLY A 488 7.56 -20.41 0.07
C GLY A 488 8.15 -19.09 -0.47
N SER A 489 8.53 -19.09 -1.75
CA SER A 489 9.10 -17.92 -2.44
C SER A 489 8.08 -17.10 -3.24
N ASP A 490 6.82 -17.55 -3.32
CA ASP A 490 5.75 -16.78 -3.95
C ASP A 490 5.46 -15.47 -3.20
N VAL A 491 4.69 -14.59 -3.84
CA VAL A 491 4.43 -13.22 -3.34
C VAL A 491 3.71 -13.23 -1.99
N VAL A 492 2.79 -14.17 -1.75
CA VAL A 492 2.02 -14.23 -0.50
C VAL A 492 2.87 -14.83 0.61
N SER A 493 3.59 -15.92 0.32
CA SER A 493 4.49 -16.57 1.27
C SER A 493 5.58 -15.64 1.79
N ARG A 494 6.23 -14.85 0.92
CA ARG A 494 7.26 -13.89 1.33
C ARG A 494 6.72 -12.81 2.27
N GLN A 495 5.53 -12.27 1.97
CA GLN A 495 4.90 -11.28 2.84
C GLN A 495 4.52 -11.89 4.20
N LEU A 496 3.87 -13.05 4.21
CA LEU A 496 3.51 -13.73 5.47
C LEU A 496 4.72 -14.19 6.29
N GLN A 497 5.86 -14.45 5.65
CA GLN A 497 7.11 -14.68 6.36
C GLN A 497 7.54 -13.45 7.17
N GLN A 498 7.45 -12.25 6.61
CA GLN A 498 7.78 -11.03 7.36
C GLN A 498 6.77 -10.77 8.48
N VAL A 499 5.48 -10.98 8.22
CA VAL A 499 4.45 -10.92 9.28
C VAL A 499 4.83 -11.85 10.43
N ALA A 500 5.15 -13.11 10.15
CA ALA A 500 5.52 -14.08 11.19
C ALA A 500 6.77 -13.66 11.99
N LYS A 501 7.76 -13.04 11.35
CA LYS A 501 8.96 -12.52 12.04
C LYS A 501 8.63 -11.34 12.96
N ILE A 502 7.79 -10.41 12.51
CA ILE A 502 7.38 -9.25 13.31
C ILE A 502 6.57 -9.72 14.53
N ILE A 503 5.60 -10.62 14.31
CA ILE A 503 4.86 -11.26 15.41
C ILE A 503 5.83 -11.97 16.37
N GLY A 504 6.83 -12.69 15.86
CA GLY A 504 7.87 -13.32 16.69
C GLY A 504 8.67 -12.31 17.54
N ALA A 505 8.90 -11.11 17.02
CA ALA A 505 9.60 -10.02 17.69
C ALA A 505 8.71 -9.15 18.61
N ARG A 506 7.40 -9.46 18.73
CA ARG A 506 6.41 -8.65 19.48
C ARG A 506 6.83 -8.24 20.89
N SER A 507 7.51 -9.12 21.62
CA SER A 507 7.97 -8.86 22.99
C SER A 507 9.13 -7.87 23.06
N ILE A 508 9.97 -7.83 22.02
CA ILE A 508 11.07 -6.86 21.87
C ILE A 508 10.49 -5.49 21.46
N LEU A 509 9.49 -5.49 20.58
CA LEU A 509 8.82 -4.28 20.10
C LEU A 509 7.83 -3.70 21.13
N GLY A 510 7.44 -4.49 22.13
CA GLY A 510 6.48 -4.13 23.18
C GLY A 510 5.03 -4.03 22.70
N ASN A 511 4.73 -4.49 21.48
CA ASN A 511 3.43 -4.27 20.84
C ASN A 511 2.33 -5.08 21.53
N GLU A 512 1.20 -4.44 21.83
CA GLU A 512 0.00 -5.11 22.37
C GLU A 512 -0.97 -5.51 21.26
N ARG A 513 -0.99 -4.71 20.19
CA ARG A 513 -1.88 -4.87 19.04
C ARG A 513 -1.07 -4.66 17.77
N GLU A 514 -1.18 -5.59 16.85
CA GLU A 514 -0.56 -5.46 15.53
C GLU A 514 -1.58 -5.58 14.41
N ILE A 515 -1.37 -4.77 13.38
CA ILE A 515 -2.19 -4.77 12.18
C ILE A 515 -1.24 -4.95 11.01
N PHE A 516 -1.50 -5.94 10.17
CA PHE A 516 -0.69 -6.24 9.00
C PHE A 516 -1.53 -6.12 7.74
N PHE A 517 -1.04 -5.34 6.78
CA PHE A 517 -1.62 -5.25 5.44
C PHE A 517 -0.65 -5.85 4.43
N ILE A 518 -1.12 -6.85 3.71
CA ILE A 518 -0.39 -7.51 2.63
C ILE A 518 -1.29 -7.52 1.39
N SER A 519 -0.71 -7.58 0.20
CA SER A 519 -1.49 -7.60 -1.03
C SER A 519 -1.05 -8.66 -2.01
N TYR A 520 -1.99 -9.13 -2.83
CA TYR A 520 -1.68 -9.96 -3.98
C TYR A 520 -2.53 -9.51 -5.16
N GLY A 521 -1.89 -8.91 -6.16
CA GLY A 521 -2.60 -8.39 -7.34
C GLY A 521 -2.70 -9.36 -8.51
N GLY A 522 -3.32 -8.88 -9.58
CA GLY A 522 -3.54 -9.62 -10.82
C GLY A 522 -4.78 -10.53 -10.74
N TRP A 523 -5.86 -10.03 -10.14
CA TRP A 523 -7.16 -10.71 -10.06
C TRP A 523 -8.18 -10.20 -11.11
N ASP A 524 -7.72 -9.39 -12.06
CA ASP A 524 -8.61 -8.77 -13.05
C ASP A 524 -8.84 -9.67 -14.28
N SER A 525 -9.54 -10.81 -14.10
CA SER A 525 -9.73 -11.80 -15.16
C SER A 525 -10.92 -11.47 -16.07
N HIS A 526 -10.64 -10.84 -17.21
CA HIS A 526 -11.61 -10.55 -18.27
C HIS A 526 -11.61 -11.59 -19.41
N PHE A 527 -10.47 -12.23 -19.67
CA PHE A 527 -10.26 -13.12 -20.81
C PHE A 527 -9.68 -14.47 -20.40
N ALA A 528 -9.80 -15.43 -21.31
CA ALA A 528 -9.32 -16.78 -21.08
C ALA A 528 -7.80 -16.76 -21.10
N GLY A 529 -7.18 -17.08 -19.96
CA GLY A 529 -5.73 -17.09 -19.81
C GLY A 529 -5.12 -15.81 -19.23
N ASP A 530 -5.91 -14.81 -18.81
CA ASP A 530 -5.39 -13.62 -18.11
C ASP A 530 -4.50 -13.98 -16.92
N TYR A 531 -4.89 -15.03 -16.19
CA TYR A 531 -4.06 -15.74 -15.22
C TYR A 531 -4.77 -17.03 -14.79
N ASP A 532 -4.00 -17.94 -14.19
CA ASP A 532 -4.56 -19.16 -13.58
C ASP A 532 -5.07 -18.86 -12.16
N VAL A 533 -6.39 -18.70 -12.02
CA VAL A 533 -7.08 -18.52 -10.72
C VAL A 533 -6.72 -19.62 -9.73
N ALA A 534 -6.57 -20.88 -10.19
CA ALA A 534 -6.17 -21.97 -9.32
C ALA A 534 -4.71 -21.80 -8.84
N LYS A 535 -3.81 -21.31 -9.70
CA LYS A 535 -2.44 -20.95 -9.28
C LYS A 535 -2.44 -19.80 -8.26
N LYS A 536 -3.28 -18.77 -8.44
CA LYS A 536 -3.45 -17.70 -7.44
C LYS A 536 -3.88 -18.26 -6.08
N TRP A 537 -4.90 -19.11 -6.06
CA TRP A 537 -5.32 -19.79 -4.83
C TRP A 537 -4.25 -20.71 -4.24
N GLN A 538 -3.44 -21.36 -5.09
CA GLN A 538 -2.32 -22.18 -4.63
C GLN A 538 -1.25 -21.35 -3.90
N ASP A 539 -0.93 -20.15 -4.39
CA ASP A 539 0.03 -19.26 -3.74
C ASP A 539 -0.51 -18.75 -2.38
N VAL A 540 -1.79 -18.32 -2.35
CA VAL A 540 -2.46 -17.95 -1.09
C VAL A 540 -2.42 -19.12 -0.10
N ASN A 541 -2.72 -20.34 -0.55
CA ASN A 541 -2.70 -21.53 0.28
C ASN A 541 -1.30 -21.88 0.81
N ALA A 542 -0.26 -21.76 0.00
CA ALA A 542 1.12 -22.01 0.42
C ALA A 542 1.55 -21.06 1.53
N GLY A 543 1.22 -19.77 1.38
CA GLY A 543 1.45 -18.76 2.40
C GLY A 543 0.68 -19.06 3.69
N LEU A 544 -0.62 -19.34 3.60
CA LEU A 544 -1.46 -19.68 4.76
C LEU A 544 -0.97 -20.93 5.49
N THR A 545 -0.60 -21.98 4.77
CA THR A 545 -0.10 -23.23 5.35
C THR A 545 1.13 -22.96 6.22
N SER A 546 2.10 -22.22 5.69
CA SER A 546 3.34 -21.87 6.39
C SER A 546 3.05 -20.94 7.58
N PHE A 547 2.18 -19.95 7.38
CA PHE A 547 1.81 -18.98 8.40
C PHE A 547 1.10 -19.63 9.59
N VAL A 548 0.06 -20.45 9.36
CA VAL A 548 -0.66 -21.16 10.42
C VAL A 548 0.26 -22.10 11.18
N THR A 549 1.13 -22.83 10.47
CA THR A 549 2.13 -23.72 11.09
C THR A 549 3.05 -22.94 12.02
N GLU A 550 3.56 -21.80 11.56
CA GLU A 550 4.47 -20.96 12.34
C GLU A 550 3.77 -20.29 13.54
N MET A 551 2.55 -19.78 13.37
CA MET A 551 1.79 -19.19 14.49
C MET A 551 1.46 -20.22 15.58
N LYS A 552 1.19 -21.47 15.18
CA LYS A 552 1.02 -22.59 16.12
C LYS A 552 2.34 -22.96 16.80
N ALA A 553 3.45 -23.01 16.07
CA ALA A 553 4.77 -23.27 16.63
C ALA A 553 5.22 -22.20 17.64
N GLN A 554 4.87 -20.94 17.40
CA GLN A 554 5.11 -19.84 18.33
C GLN A 554 4.12 -19.79 19.51
N GLY A 555 3.11 -20.66 19.54
CA GLY A 555 2.08 -20.68 20.58
C GLY A 555 1.21 -19.43 20.61
N ILE A 556 1.01 -18.76 19.47
CA ILE A 556 0.32 -17.47 19.38
C ILE A 556 -0.91 -17.50 18.46
N TRP A 557 -1.27 -18.67 17.92
CA TRP A 557 -2.38 -18.82 16.96
C TRP A 557 -3.72 -18.29 17.48
N ASP A 558 -3.99 -18.43 18.79
CA ASP A 558 -5.22 -17.93 19.41
C ASP A 558 -5.27 -16.40 19.48
N ASN A 559 -4.13 -15.73 19.31
CA ASN A 559 -3.99 -14.27 19.34
C ASN A 559 -3.86 -13.66 17.95
N VAL A 560 -4.08 -14.42 16.88
CA VAL A 560 -3.93 -13.96 15.50
C VAL A 560 -5.20 -14.26 14.71
N THR A 561 -5.66 -13.27 13.95
CA THR A 561 -6.71 -13.43 12.94
C THR A 561 -6.18 -13.04 11.58
N PHE A 562 -6.55 -13.81 10.56
CA PHE A 562 -6.29 -13.55 9.16
C PHE A 562 -7.63 -13.36 8.45
N THR A 563 -7.73 -12.34 7.61
CA THR A 563 -8.89 -12.12 6.73
C THR A 563 -8.41 -11.66 5.35
N MET A 564 -9.29 -11.79 4.35
CA MET A 564 -9.02 -11.32 3.00
C MET A 564 -10.22 -10.64 2.37
N ALA A 565 -9.98 -9.69 1.47
CA ALA A 565 -11.03 -9.09 0.67
C ALA A 565 -10.47 -8.59 -0.65
N SER A 566 -11.39 -8.15 -1.51
CA SER A 566 -11.12 -7.47 -2.77
C SER A 566 -12.06 -6.27 -2.87
N GLU A 567 -11.80 -5.36 -3.81
CA GLU A 567 -12.64 -4.18 -4.02
C GLU A 567 -14.10 -4.55 -4.35
N PHE A 568 -14.30 -5.66 -5.06
CA PHE A 568 -15.58 -6.26 -5.42
C PHE A 568 -15.40 -7.75 -5.80
N GLY A 569 -16.50 -8.50 -5.90
CA GLY A 569 -16.50 -9.82 -6.53
C GLY A 569 -16.55 -9.75 -8.07
N ARG A 570 -16.40 -10.89 -8.76
CA ARG A 570 -16.61 -11.00 -10.22
C ARG A 570 -18.07 -11.27 -10.58
N THR A 571 -18.44 -11.02 -11.84
CA THR A 571 -19.74 -11.45 -12.35
C THR A 571 -19.91 -12.96 -12.20
N ILE A 572 -21.11 -13.39 -11.83
CA ILE A 572 -21.42 -14.81 -11.77
C ILE A 572 -21.55 -15.41 -13.17
N ASP A 573 -22.05 -14.63 -14.14
CA ASP A 573 -22.12 -15.09 -15.51
C ASP A 573 -20.75 -14.98 -16.19
N SER A 574 -20.36 -16.00 -16.96
CA SER A 574 -19.19 -15.92 -17.85
C SER A 574 -19.42 -14.88 -18.96
N ASN A 575 -18.36 -14.17 -19.37
CA ASN A 575 -18.40 -13.29 -20.54
C ASN A 575 -17.95 -13.99 -21.85
N GLY A 576 -17.75 -15.31 -21.82
CA GLY A 576 -17.27 -16.11 -22.96
C GLY A 576 -15.75 -16.34 -22.98
N GLY A 577 -14.97 -15.63 -22.17
CA GLY A 577 -13.53 -15.85 -21.99
C GLY A 577 -13.07 -15.77 -20.52
N GLY A 578 -13.72 -14.97 -19.70
CA GLY A 578 -13.44 -14.76 -18.29
C GLY A 578 -14.68 -14.21 -17.58
N THR A 579 -14.51 -13.17 -16.78
CA THR A 579 -15.57 -12.54 -15.98
C THR A 579 -15.46 -11.02 -16.03
N ASP A 580 -16.55 -10.31 -15.82
CA ASP A 580 -16.52 -8.85 -15.71
C ASP A 580 -16.55 -8.41 -14.24
N HIS A 581 -16.53 -7.11 -14.02
CA HIS A 581 -16.61 -6.52 -12.68
C HIS A 581 -17.98 -6.81 -12.05
N GLY A 582 -17.98 -7.36 -10.84
CA GLY A 582 -19.18 -7.64 -10.06
C GLY A 582 -19.30 -6.73 -8.85
N TRP A 583 -20.05 -7.17 -7.84
CA TRP A 583 -20.29 -6.40 -6.62
C TRP A 583 -20.10 -7.28 -5.38
N GLY A 584 -21.04 -8.20 -5.11
CA GLY A 584 -20.90 -9.18 -4.03
C GLY A 584 -19.94 -10.31 -4.38
N GLY A 585 -19.25 -10.83 -3.36
CA GLY A 585 -18.36 -11.99 -3.45
C GLY A 585 -18.26 -12.72 -2.12
N HIS A 586 -17.18 -13.46 -1.89
CA HIS A 586 -16.93 -14.21 -0.65
C HIS A 586 -15.64 -13.77 0.03
N SER A 587 -15.62 -13.88 1.35
CA SER A 587 -14.44 -13.69 2.18
C SER A 587 -14.36 -14.81 3.22
N PHE A 588 -13.30 -14.83 4.01
CA PHE A 588 -13.18 -15.69 5.18
C PHE A 588 -12.36 -15.00 6.27
N VAL A 589 -12.56 -15.45 7.50
CA VAL A 589 -11.68 -15.12 8.63
C VAL A 589 -11.15 -16.43 9.23
N MET A 590 -9.87 -16.47 9.55
CA MET A 590 -9.16 -17.62 10.11
C MET A 590 -8.35 -17.21 11.35
N GLY A 591 -8.34 -18.01 12.41
CA GLY A 591 -7.62 -17.70 13.66
C GLY A 591 -7.99 -18.67 14.78
N GLY A 592 -7.10 -18.84 15.77
CA GLY A 592 -7.31 -19.84 16.84
C GLY A 592 -8.44 -19.50 17.81
N SER A 593 -8.74 -18.21 17.99
CA SER A 593 -9.87 -17.75 18.83
C SER A 593 -11.21 -17.66 18.08
N ILE A 594 -11.26 -18.07 16.80
CA ILE A 594 -12.51 -18.01 16.02
C ILE A 594 -13.44 -19.15 16.44
N LYS A 595 -14.74 -18.86 16.47
CA LYS A 595 -15.80 -19.88 16.48
C LYS A 595 -16.14 -20.23 15.04
N GLY A 596 -15.29 -21.06 14.43
CA GLY A 596 -15.38 -21.43 13.03
C GLY A 596 -16.38 -22.56 12.76
N GLY A 597 -16.35 -23.09 11.53
CA GLY A 597 -17.28 -24.12 11.07
C GLY A 597 -18.63 -23.54 10.61
N HIS A 598 -18.66 -22.24 10.30
CA HIS A 598 -19.87 -21.51 9.93
C HIS A 598 -19.72 -20.75 8.60
N ILE A 599 -20.85 -20.50 7.94
CA ILE A 599 -20.99 -19.54 6.85
C ILE A 599 -21.90 -18.42 7.34
N LEU A 600 -21.34 -17.22 7.50
CA LEU A 600 -22.10 -16.01 7.86
C LEU A 600 -22.55 -15.24 6.61
N GLY A 601 -23.53 -14.36 6.79
CA GLY A 601 -24.20 -13.71 5.66
C GLY A 601 -25.15 -14.67 4.93
N LYS A 602 -25.66 -14.28 3.77
CA LYS A 602 -26.62 -15.10 3.00
C LYS A 602 -26.10 -15.41 1.61
N TYR A 603 -25.81 -16.69 1.36
CA TYR A 603 -25.49 -17.16 0.03
C TYR A 603 -26.74 -17.08 -0.89
N PRO A 604 -26.60 -16.72 -2.18
CA PRO A 604 -27.73 -16.71 -3.10
C PRO A 604 -28.48 -18.04 -3.15
N SER A 605 -29.81 -18.03 -2.99
CA SER A 605 -30.64 -19.24 -3.04
C SER A 605 -30.97 -19.72 -4.45
N THR A 606 -30.70 -18.89 -5.46
CA THR A 606 -30.79 -19.24 -6.89
C THR A 606 -29.89 -18.33 -7.72
N TYR A 607 -29.37 -18.87 -8.82
CA TYR A 607 -28.70 -18.15 -9.90
C TYR A 607 -29.64 -17.87 -11.07
N SER A 608 -30.96 -17.78 -10.84
CA SER A 608 -31.93 -17.28 -11.80
C SER A 608 -31.91 -15.74 -11.88
N GLN A 609 -32.33 -15.19 -13.02
CA GLN A 609 -32.55 -13.74 -13.19
C GLN A 609 -33.70 -13.20 -12.32
N SER A 610 -34.55 -14.09 -11.80
CA SER A 610 -35.63 -13.73 -10.86
C SER A 610 -35.18 -13.55 -9.41
N SER A 611 -33.90 -13.78 -9.10
CA SER A 611 -33.38 -13.61 -7.74
C SER A 611 -33.54 -12.16 -7.26
N PRO A 612 -34.03 -11.92 -6.02
CA PRO A 612 -34.25 -10.57 -5.50
C PRO A 612 -32.96 -9.79 -5.25
N ILE A 613 -31.80 -10.44 -5.33
CA ILE A 613 -30.48 -9.83 -5.14
C ILE A 613 -29.63 -9.90 -6.40
N ARG A 614 -30.15 -10.41 -7.53
CA ARG A 614 -29.40 -10.45 -8.78
C ARG A 614 -29.60 -9.18 -9.57
N LEU A 615 -28.51 -8.45 -9.79
CA LEU A 615 -28.45 -7.28 -10.64
C LEU A 615 -27.71 -7.66 -11.92
N HIS A 616 -28.45 -7.93 -12.99
CA HIS A 616 -27.90 -8.41 -14.27
C HIS A 616 -27.02 -9.66 -14.11
N ARG A 617 -25.69 -9.48 -14.20
CA ARG A 617 -24.69 -10.54 -14.17
C ARG A 617 -23.95 -10.65 -12.83
N THR A 618 -24.38 -9.88 -11.82
CA THR A 618 -23.78 -9.86 -10.48
C THR A 618 -24.84 -10.02 -9.39
N PHE A 619 -24.39 -10.23 -8.16
CA PHE A 619 -25.22 -10.15 -6.96
C PHE A 619 -24.97 -8.87 -6.19
N ILE A 620 -26.05 -8.27 -5.69
CA ILE A 620 -26.04 -7.25 -4.65
C ILE A 620 -25.60 -7.95 -3.36
N PRO A 621 -24.61 -7.42 -2.62
CA PRO A 621 -24.17 -8.01 -1.36
C PRO A 621 -25.33 -8.12 -0.36
N THR A 622 -25.36 -9.22 0.37
CA THR A 622 -26.29 -9.45 1.49
C THR A 622 -25.61 -9.27 2.85
N LEU A 623 -24.28 -9.09 2.85
CA LEU A 623 -23.49 -8.79 4.03
C LEU A 623 -22.59 -7.57 3.75
N SER A 624 -22.56 -6.61 4.66
CA SER A 624 -21.69 -5.44 4.54
C SER A 624 -20.25 -5.77 4.92
N HIS A 625 -19.27 -5.11 4.30
CA HIS A 625 -17.89 -5.10 4.80
C HIS A 625 -17.80 -4.62 6.26
N GLU A 626 -18.71 -3.76 6.73
CA GLU A 626 -18.72 -3.35 8.15
C GLU A 626 -19.00 -4.53 9.10
N ALA A 627 -19.76 -5.55 8.68
CA ALA A 627 -20.02 -6.73 9.51
C ALA A 627 -18.76 -7.57 9.76
N LEU A 628 -17.87 -7.66 8.76
CA LEU A 628 -16.54 -8.27 8.93
C LEU A 628 -15.73 -7.52 10.00
N TRP A 629 -15.68 -6.19 9.89
CA TRP A 629 -14.86 -5.38 10.77
C TRP A 629 -15.43 -5.24 12.17
N HIS A 630 -16.74 -5.39 12.37
CA HIS A 630 -17.36 -5.33 13.69
C HIS A 630 -16.77 -6.37 14.64
N GLY A 631 -16.78 -7.64 14.23
CA GLY A 631 -16.22 -8.72 15.05
C GLY A 631 -14.72 -8.57 15.27
N LEU A 632 -13.97 -8.18 14.23
CA LEU A 632 -12.51 -7.99 14.34
C LEU A 632 -12.13 -6.80 15.22
N ALA A 633 -12.83 -5.67 15.12
CA ALA A 633 -12.61 -4.49 15.96
C ALA A 633 -12.92 -4.79 17.43
N GLN A 634 -14.05 -5.46 17.70
CA GLN A 634 -14.42 -5.89 19.05
C GLN A 634 -13.39 -6.88 19.61
N TRP A 635 -12.93 -7.83 18.80
CA TRP A 635 -11.87 -8.76 19.20
C TRP A 635 -10.57 -8.03 19.49
N MET A 636 -10.19 -7.00 18.74
CA MET A 636 -9.03 -6.16 19.06
C MET A 636 -9.21 -5.33 20.34
N GLY A 637 -10.43 -5.18 20.85
CA GLY A 637 -10.75 -4.47 22.09
C GLY A 637 -11.41 -3.12 21.90
N VAL A 638 -11.90 -2.79 20.70
CA VAL A 638 -12.73 -1.59 20.49
C VAL A 638 -14.03 -1.75 21.27
N GLU A 639 -14.36 -0.77 22.11
CA GLU A 639 -15.57 -0.81 22.92
C GLU A 639 -16.82 -0.50 22.08
N ASP A 640 -17.93 -1.18 22.37
CA ASP A 640 -19.20 -1.02 21.65
C ASP A 640 -19.67 0.45 21.62
N ALA A 641 -19.42 1.20 22.71
CA ALA A 641 -19.80 2.60 22.85
C ALA A 641 -19.12 3.54 21.82
N VAL A 642 -17.98 3.14 21.26
CA VAL A 642 -17.25 3.90 20.23
C VAL A 642 -17.14 3.14 18.91
N MET A 643 -17.82 2.00 18.76
CA MET A 643 -17.79 1.20 17.55
C MET A 643 -18.26 1.99 16.31
N THR A 644 -19.18 2.95 16.46
CA THR A 644 -19.62 3.81 15.33
C THR A 644 -18.54 4.78 14.84
N ASN A 645 -17.50 5.04 15.62
CA ASN A 645 -16.33 5.80 15.16
C ASN A 645 -15.48 4.96 14.19
N VAL A 646 -15.48 3.63 14.38
CA VAL A 646 -14.83 2.68 13.48
C VAL A 646 -15.74 2.32 12.30
N LEU A 647 -17.03 2.12 12.53
CA LEU A 647 -18.02 1.59 11.59
C LEU A 647 -19.22 2.55 11.47
N PRO A 648 -19.13 3.55 10.58
CA PRO A 648 -20.10 4.65 10.56
C PRO A 648 -21.52 4.24 10.16
N ASN A 649 -21.68 3.15 9.39
CA ASN A 649 -23.00 2.65 9.01
C ASN A 649 -23.55 1.57 9.93
N LEU A 650 -22.87 1.19 11.01
CA LEU A 650 -23.29 0.11 11.90
C LEU A 650 -24.77 0.21 12.31
N ARG A 651 -25.26 1.43 12.56
CA ARG A 651 -26.67 1.70 12.92
C ARG A 651 -27.70 1.34 11.84
N LYS A 652 -27.27 1.15 10.60
CA LYS A 652 -28.10 0.75 9.45
C LYS A 652 -28.11 -0.77 9.24
N PHE A 653 -27.22 -1.49 9.93
CA PHE A 653 -27.01 -2.93 9.82
C PHE A 653 -27.30 -3.67 11.14
N THR A 654 -28.27 -3.18 11.92
CA THR A 654 -28.56 -3.72 13.26
C THR A 654 -28.95 -5.20 13.25
N SER A 655 -29.53 -5.70 12.16
CA SER A 655 -29.79 -7.13 11.98
C SER A 655 -28.53 -7.95 11.68
N GLU A 656 -27.48 -7.36 11.11
CA GLU A 656 -26.23 -8.07 10.80
C GLU A 656 -25.32 -8.18 12.04
N CYS A 657 -25.48 -7.28 13.03
CA CYS A 657 -24.56 -7.13 14.16
C CYS A 657 -25.18 -7.33 15.56
N SER A 658 -26.38 -7.91 15.67
CA SER A 658 -27.02 -8.19 16.98
C SER A 658 -26.51 -9.50 17.61
N PRO A 659 -26.32 -9.58 18.95
CA PRO A 659 -26.03 -10.83 19.64
C PRO A 659 -27.10 -11.89 19.33
N GLY A 660 -26.68 -13.03 18.77
CA GLY A 660 -27.58 -14.12 18.37
C GLY A 660 -28.07 -14.08 16.92
N PHE A 661 -27.62 -13.14 16.08
CA PHE A 661 -27.90 -13.13 14.65
C PHE A 661 -26.78 -13.84 13.84
N PRO A 662 -27.12 -14.69 12.84
CA PRO A 662 -26.14 -15.43 12.02
C PRO A 662 -25.26 -14.58 11.10
N GLY A 663 -25.38 -13.24 11.12
CA GLY A 663 -24.54 -12.33 10.34
C GLY A 663 -23.32 -11.77 11.09
N CYS A 664 -23.31 -11.86 12.41
CA CYS A 664 -22.28 -11.22 13.23
C CYS A 664 -21.12 -12.19 13.44
N ILE A 665 -19.89 -11.79 13.12
CA ILE A 665 -18.72 -12.60 13.49
C ILE A 665 -18.65 -12.59 15.03
N ILE A 666 -19.09 -13.68 15.65
CA ILE A 666 -18.93 -13.86 17.10
C ILE A 666 -17.52 -14.38 17.34
N LEU A 667 -16.56 -13.46 17.40
CA LEU A 667 -15.24 -13.75 17.97
C LEU A 667 -15.39 -13.72 19.49
N THR A 668 -15.29 -14.86 20.15
CA THR A 668 -15.21 -14.85 21.62
C THR A 668 -13.89 -14.27 22.07
N GLN A 669 -13.94 -13.54 23.18
CA GLN A 669 -12.77 -13.30 24.01
C GLN A 669 -12.34 -14.63 24.69
N VAL A 670 -11.74 -15.55 23.93
CA VAL A 670 -11.14 -16.82 24.43
C VAL A 670 -12.12 -18.02 24.45
N ARG A 671 -11.61 -19.19 24.04
CA ARG A 671 -12.21 -20.53 24.25
C ARG A 671 -11.92 -21.03 25.65
#